data_AF-A0A7V3D6A2-F1
#
_entry.id   AF-A0A7V3D6A2-F1
#
_cell.length_a   1.000
_cell.length_b   1.000
_cell.length_c   1.000
_cell.angle_alpha   90.00
_cell.angle_beta   90.00
_cell.angle_gamma   90.00
#
_symmetry.space_group_name_H-M   'P 1'
#
loop_
_entity.id
_entity.type
_entity.pdbx_description
1 polymer ?
#
loop_
_entity_poly.entity_id
_entity_poly.type
_entity_poly.pdbx_seq_one_letter_code
_entity_poly.pdbx_strand_id
1 'polypeptide(L)'
;SDRDGPAVVLAVDNLGVPDSIVEEIARRLKKAGVSREKLTITATHTHTAPMLTNVAPTLFGQPIPKDHQERIDRYTREFTDALEKAALTALRERQPATLEWGVGKVKFAVNRRTRGGPVDHDLPVLVVRDERGTVRAIWVSYACHAVTLSNNRISGDWPGFARETIERYFPRAVALVSIGCGADSNPSSGVTGERVEAAREQGAQIASEVRRLLQGKLHRLPGKLTAKLARIELPFDTLPTKTQWEELAKRPGAVGYHAKVQLERLARGEKLQTKLDYPIQTWDFAGKLAVVNLPGEVVVDYSLRLKKELDSARLWINAYANDAPCYIPSERILKEGGYEGGGAMIYYDRPTKLKTGIEDKIVTEVKRQLPDYKANQGRAKPLSPRDSLARIKVRPGLTVELVAAEPLVVDPVAIDFGPDGRLWVAEMCDYPLGLDGKFSPGGRVKVLDDTDGDGKYDRATVFLERVPFPTGITVWRKGVLVCAAPDVLFAEDTDGDGKADRVTKLLTGFATHNYQARVNSLHYGLDGWVYGSAGLFGGRIRSFRGKEVQLTGRDFRFKPDTGEIEPVSGLSQQGRVRDDWGNGFGCDSGTLARHYPLVDQYVARNRHVAPPPASVSLARDSRLFPVGDLQLFKLSGPPGRPTAVCGLGVYRDELLGP
;
A
#
# COMPACT_ATOMS: atom_id res chain seq x y z
N SER A 1 27.73 -7.42 6.96
CA SER A 1 28.56 -7.68 8.15
C SER A 1 30.01 -7.65 7.71
N ASP A 2 30.98 -7.60 8.62
CA ASP A 2 32.41 -7.65 8.23
C ASP A 2 32.75 -8.88 7.38
N ARG A 3 32.04 -9.99 7.59
CA ARG A 3 32.18 -11.21 6.77
C ARG A 3 31.76 -11.02 5.32
N ASP A 4 30.86 -10.09 5.05
CA ASP A 4 30.37 -9.80 3.70
C ASP A 4 31.23 -8.73 2.99
N GLY A 5 32.21 -8.13 3.70
CA GLY A 5 32.96 -6.95 3.25
C GLY A 5 32.24 -5.63 3.56
N PRO A 6 33.01 -4.56 3.85
CA PRO A 6 32.47 -3.28 4.31
C PRO A 6 31.65 -2.56 3.24
N ALA A 7 30.67 -1.78 3.69
CA ALA A 7 29.93 -0.82 2.88
C ALA A 7 30.06 0.58 3.49
N VAL A 8 30.10 1.59 2.63
CA VAL A 8 30.38 2.97 3.00
C VAL A 8 29.31 3.88 2.38
N VAL A 9 28.68 4.69 3.22
CA VAL A 9 27.85 5.83 2.80
C VAL A 9 28.58 7.11 3.20
N LEU A 10 28.74 8.04 2.25
CA LEU A 10 29.23 9.39 2.48
C LEU A 10 28.13 10.37 2.09
N ALA A 11 27.78 11.28 3.00
CA ALA A 11 26.86 12.38 2.71
C ALA A 11 27.65 13.69 2.77
N VAL A 12 27.52 14.54 1.75
CA VAL A 12 28.29 15.78 1.62
C VAL A 12 27.42 17.00 1.40
N ASP A 13 27.84 18.10 2.02
CA ASP A 13 27.29 19.43 1.77
C ASP A 13 27.94 20.06 0.53
N ASN A 14 27.43 19.68 -0.64
CA ASN A 14 27.82 20.26 -1.93
C ASN A 14 26.65 20.24 -2.91
N LEU A 15 26.79 20.94 -4.04
CA LEU A 15 25.81 20.95 -5.13
C LEU A 15 25.65 19.53 -5.72
N GLY A 16 26.74 18.80 -5.93
CA GLY A 16 26.70 17.47 -6.52
C GLY A 16 28.08 16.85 -6.51
N VAL A 17 28.17 15.53 -6.68
CA VAL A 17 29.46 14.84 -6.82
C VAL A 17 29.45 14.12 -8.17
N PRO A 18 30.33 14.48 -9.12
CA PRO A 18 30.39 13.81 -10.42
C PRO A 18 30.85 12.36 -10.29
N ASP A 19 30.39 11.51 -11.21
CA ASP A 19 30.81 10.10 -11.32
C ASP A 19 32.33 9.93 -11.28
N SER A 20 33.09 10.83 -11.90
CA SER A 20 34.57 10.75 -11.91
C SER A 20 35.19 10.82 -10.51
N ILE A 21 34.63 11.61 -9.60
CA ILE A 21 35.09 11.67 -8.20
C ILE A 21 34.67 10.38 -7.47
N VAL A 22 33.46 9.88 -7.72
CA VAL A 22 32.95 8.65 -7.08
C VAL A 22 33.77 7.43 -7.49
N GLU A 23 34.10 7.31 -8.78
CA GLU A 23 34.96 6.24 -9.29
C GLU A 23 36.40 6.38 -8.77
N GLU A 24 36.92 7.60 -8.61
CA GLU A 24 38.21 7.83 -7.95
C GLU A 24 38.20 7.33 -6.50
N ILE A 25 37.21 7.71 -5.70
CA ILE A 25 37.07 7.22 -4.31
C ILE A 25 36.92 5.70 -4.28
N ALA A 26 36.15 5.11 -5.19
CA ALA A 26 36.02 3.66 -5.29
C ALA A 26 37.37 2.98 -5.55
N ARG A 27 38.20 3.53 -6.45
CA ARG A 27 39.56 3.02 -6.70
C ARG A 27 40.44 3.11 -5.46
N ARG A 28 40.38 4.23 -4.73
CA ARG A 28 41.17 4.44 -3.51
C ARG A 28 40.75 3.48 -2.38
N LEU A 29 39.45 3.33 -2.15
CA LEU A 29 38.90 2.46 -1.09
C LEU A 29 38.94 0.97 -1.42
N LYS A 30 39.24 0.59 -2.66
CA LYS A 30 39.43 -0.82 -3.05
C LYS A 30 40.48 -1.51 -2.17
N LYS A 31 41.55 -0.82 -1.78
CA LYS A 31 42.59 -1.34 -0.88
C LYS A 31 42.09 -1.60 0.54
N ALA A 32 41.01 -0.93 0.95
CA ALA A 32 40.34 -1.13 2.23
C ALA A 32 39.18 -2.16 2.14
N GLY A 33 39.04 -2.86 1.01
CA GLY A 33 38.05 -3.91 0.81
C GLY A 33 36.64 -3.43 0.49
N VAL A 34 36.45 -2.13 0.17
CA VAL A 34 35.15 -1.59 -0.24
C VAL A 34 34.98 -1.78 -1.75
N SER A 35 33.97 -2.55 -2.17
CA SER A 35 33.61 -2.69 -3.58
C SER A 35 32.76 -1.51 -4.06
N ARG A 36 32.76 -1.25 -5.37
CA ARG A 36 32.11 -0.07 -5.96
C ARG A 36 30.61 -0.04 -5.71
N GLU A 37 29.95 -1.19 -5.77
CA GLU A 37 28.52 -1.35 -5.48
C GLU A 37 28.19 -1.14 -4.00
N LYS A 38 29.18 -1.21 -3.10
CA LYS A 38 29.07 -0.96 -1.66
C LYS A 38 29.53 0.43 -1.23
N LEU A 39 29.86 1.30 -2.18
CA LEU A 39 30.14 2.72 -1.94
C LEU A 39 28.96 3.55 -2.45
N THR A 40 28.36 4.35 -1.56
CA THR A 40 27.35 5.35 -1.90
C THR A 40 27.85 6.73 -1.49
N ILE A 41 27.84 7.69 -2.40
CA ILE A 41 28.11 9.10 -2.09
C ILE A 41 26.88 9.93 -2.45
N THR A 42 26.30 10.65 -1.49
CA THR A 42 25.13 11.52 -1.71
C THR A 42 25.48 12.98 -1.46
N ALA A 43 25.00 13.89 -2.32
CA ALA A 43 25.09 15.32 -2.08
C ALA A 43 23.78 15.87 -1.48
N THR A 44 23.88 16.85 -0.58
CA THR A 44 22.71 17.59 -0.06
C THR A 44 22.13 18.57 -1.08
N HIS A 45 22.83 18.76 -2.20
CA HIS A 45 22.46 19.70 -3.26
C HIS A 45 22.29 21.13 -2.74
N THR A 46 23.11 21.54 -1.76
CA THR A 46 23.17 22.94 -1.33
C THR A 46 23.74 23.81 -2.44
N HIS A 47 23.11 24.96 -2.66
CA HIS A 47 23.54 25.96 -3.67
C HIS A 47 24.55 26.96 -3.11
N THR A 48 24.98 26.75 -1.87
CA THR A 48 25.88 27.65 -1.13
C THR A 48 27.17 26.91 -0.74
N ALA A 49 27.73 26.14 -1.69
CA ALA A 49 28.99 25.40 -1.51
C ALA A 49 30.00 25.73 -2.63
N PRO A 50 31.32 25.54 -2.39
CA PRO A 50 32.31 25.74 -3.45
C PRO A 50 32.10 24.73 -4.60
N MET A 51 32.25 25.22 -5.84
CA MET A 51 32.11 24.42 -7.06
C MET A 51 33.19 23.33 -7.11
N LEU A 52 32.80 22.13 -7.52
CA LEU A 52 33.70 21.04 -7.88
C LEU A 52 33.90 21.00 -9.40
N THR A 53 35.09 20.59 -9.84
CA THR A 53 35.40 20.41 -11.26
C THR A 53 34.40 19.44 -11.88
N ASN A 54 33.82 19.83 -13.02
CA ASN A 54 32.82 19.08 -13.80
C ASN A 54 31.41 18.94 -13.18
N VAL A 55 31.09 19.61 -12.06
CA VAL A 55 29.69 19.76 -11.61
C VAL A 55 29.09 20.98 -12.28
N ALA A 56 27.97 20.81 -12.99
CA ALA A 56 27.28 21.89 -13.71
C ALA A 56 28.23 22.86 -14.45
N PRO A 57 29.02 22.36 -15.44
CA PRO A 57 30.19 23.09 -15.99
C PRO A 57 29.87 24.45 -16.60
N THR A 58 28.64 24.64 -17.06
CA THR A 58 28.15 25.83 -17.76
C THR A 58 27.21 26.67 -16.90
N LEU A 59 27.13 26.39 -15.59
CA LEU A 59 26.21 27.03 -14.63
C LEU A 59 26.22 28.56 -14.70
N PHE A 60 27.42 29.18 -14.74
CA PHE A 60 27.57 30.63 -14.70
C PHE A 60 27.28 31.34 -16.03
N GLY A 61 27.02 30.59 -17.11
CA GLY A 61 26.70 31.17 -18.42
C GLY A 61 27.82 32.01 -19.05
N GLN A 62 29.06 31.80 -18.60
CA GLN A 62 30.27 32.46 -19.09
C GLN A 62 31.50 31.60 -18.75
N PRO A 63 32.65 31.80 -19.43
CA PRO A 63 33.89 31.11 -19.08
C PRO A 63 34.30 31.36 -17.63
N ILE A 64 34.70 30.29 -16.93
CA ILE A 64 35.32 30.41 -15.61
C ILE A 64 36.72 31.02 -15.81
N PRO A 65 37.06 32.13 -15.12
CA PRO A 65 38.41 32.70 -15.16
C PRO A 65 39.46 31.65 -14.77
N LYS A 66 40.64 31.70 -15.40
CA LYS A 66 41.69 30.69 -15.20
C LYS A 66 42.08 30.52 -13.71
N ASP A 67 42.23 31.63 -12.99
CA ASP A 67 42.56 31.62 -11.57
C ASP A 67 41.43 31.05 -10.70
N HIS A 68 40.17 31.23 -11.10
CA HIS A 68 39.02 30.57 -10.46
C HIS A 68 39.02 29.06 -10.74
N GLN A 69 39.31 28.64 -11.97
CA GLN A 69 39.41 27.22 -12.32
C GLN A 69 40.52 26.51 -11.53
N GLU A 70 41.69 27.13 -11.38
CA GLU A 70 42.79 26.59 -10.57
C GLU A 70 42.38 26.39 -9.10
N ARG A 71 41.57 27.30 -8.53
CA ARG A 71 41.01 27.16 -7.18
C ARG A 71 39.96 26.05 -7.09
N ILE A 72 39.10 25.92 -8.10
CA ILE A 72 38.11 24.83 -8.20
C ILE A 72 38.82 23.47 -8.28
N ASP A 73 39.87 23.35 -9.09
CA ASP A 73 40.64 22.12 -9.24
C ASP A 73 41.38 21.77 -7.93
N ARG A 74 41.93 22.77 -7.24
CA ARG A 74 42.54 22.58 -5.91
C ARG A 74 41.50 22.08 -4.91
N TYR A 75 40.36 22.77 -4.78
CA TYR A 75 39.30 22.37 -3.87
C TYR A 75 38.77 20.97 -4.19
N THR A 76 38.65 20.62 -5.46
CA THR A 76 38.21 19.27 -5.89
C THR A 76 39.17 18.18 -5.42
N ARG A 77 40.49 18.41 -5.46
CA ARG A 77 41.48 17.48 -4.91
C ARG A 77 41.35 17.36 -3.39
N GLU A 78 41.32 18.49 -2.69
CA GLU A 78 41.17 18.54 -1.23
C GLU A 78 39.88 17.86 -0.76
N PHE A 79 38.78 18.08 -1.48
CA PHE A 79 37.48 17.45 -1.25
C PHE A 79 37.55 15.93 -1.45
N THR A 80 38.21 15.47 -2.52
CA THR A 80 38.41 14.04 -2.79
C THR A 80 39.25 13.38 -1.69
N ASP A 81 40.33 14.03 -1.25
CA ASP A 81 41.17 13.55 -0.15
C ASP A 81 40.38 13.51 1.18
N ALA A 82 39.50 14.49 1.42
CA ALA A 82 38.64 14.52 2.59
C ALA A 82 37.61 13.38 2.58
N LEU A 83 37.01 13.05 1.43
CA LEU A 83 36.09 11.92 1.29
C LEU A 83 36.78 10.59 1.62
N GLU A 84 37.98 10.37 1.07
CA GLU A 84 38.77 9.17 1.36
C GLU A 84 39.12 9.10 2.85
N LYS A 85 39.60 10.21 3.43
CA LYS A 85 39.93 10.29 4.86
C LYS A 85 38.73 9.97 5.74
N ALA A 86 37.56 10.51 5.43
CA ALA A 86 36.32 10.24 6.18
C ALA A 86 35.94 8.76 6.11
N ALA A 87 35.94 8.16 4.91
CA ALA A 87 35.64 6.75 4.72
C ALA A 87 36.64 5.83 5.46
N LEU A 88 37.94 6.08 5.31
CA LEU A 88 38.97 5.29 6.00
C LEU A 88 38.90 5.43 7.52
N THR A 89 38.49 6.61 8.03
CA THR A 89 38.27 6.81 9.47
C THR A 89 37.08 6.00 9.96
N ALA A 90 35.95 6.05 9.27
CA ALA A 90 34.77 5.25 9.60
C ALA A 90 35.07 3.73 9.56
N LEU A 91 35.86 3.27 8.58
CA LEU A 91 36.27 1.87 8.46
C LEU A 91 37.19 1.39 9.60
N ARG A 92 38.04 2.27 10.13
CA ARG A 92 38.91 1.96 11.29
C ARG A 92 38.14 1.92 12.61
N GLU A 93 37.10 2.74 12.75
CA GLU A 93 36.31 2.87 13.97
C GLU A 93 35.06 1.97 14.03
N ARG A 94 34.92 1.06 13.06
CA ARG A 94 33.80 0.13 13.00
C ARG A 94 33.80 -0.81 14.22
N GLN A 95 32.61 -1.07 14.75
CA GLN A 95 32.41 -1.91 15.93
C GLN A 95 31.06 -2.63 15.82
N PRO A 96 30.81 -3.68 16.63
CA PRO A 96 29.49 -4.29 16.74
C PRO A 96 28.41 -3.25 17.04
N ALA A 97 27.31 -3.30 16.29
CA ALA A 97 26.22 -2.35 16.38
C ALA A 97 24.90 -2.98 15.87
N THR A 98 23.78 -2.42 16.30
CA THR A 98 22.46 -2.72 15.73
C THR A 98 22.04 -1.61 14.77
N LEU A 99 21.46 -2.03 13.65
CA LEU A 99 20.82 -1.14 12.69
C LEU A 99 19.30 -1.24 12.86
N GLU A 100 18.65 -0.10 12.96
CA GLU A 100 17.19 0.00 12.99
C GLU A 100 16.75 1.11 12.04
N TRP A 101 15.55 1.01 11.47
CA TRP A 101 15.03 2.04 10.57
C TRP A 101 13.54 2.26 10.73
N GLY A 102 13.06 3.40 10.25
CA GLY A 102 11.65 3.75 10.19
C GLY A 102 11.41 4.91 9.24
N VAL A 103 10.14 5.28 9.06
CA VAL A 103 9.73 6.38 8.18
C VAL A 103 8.86 7.35 8.97
N GLY A 104 9.31 8.60 9.06
CA GLY A 104 8.54 9.72 9.58
C GLY A 104 7.93 10.55 8.48
N LYS A 105 7.40 11.72 8.83
CA LYS A 105 6.87 12.68 7.87
C LYS A 105 7.24 14.12 8.21
N VAL A 106 7.65 14.87 7.20
CA VAL A 106 7.90 16.33 7.28
C VAL A 106 7.23 17.01 6.09
N LYS A 107 6.70 18.23 6.29
CA LYS A 107 5.74 18.85 5.36
C LYS A 107 6.15 20.22 4.80
N PHE A 108 7.40 20.64 4.97
CA PHE A 108 7.84 21.93 4.42
C PHE A 108 8.11 21.88 2.91
N ALA A 109 8.32 20.71 2.31
CA ALA A 109 8.46 20.62 0.85
C ALA A 109 7.13 20.93 0.14
N VAL A 110 7.18 21.69 -0.95
CA VAL A 110 6.04 21.98 -1.83
C VAL A 110 6.46 21.84 -3.28
N ASN A 111 5.57 21.28 -4.12
CA ASN A 111 5.84 21.17 -5.54
C ASN A 111 5.91 22.58 -6.16
N ARG A 112 7.03 22.89 -6.82
CA ARG A 112 7.29 24.24 -7.36
C ARG A 112 6.75 24.44 -8.77
N ARG A 113 6.32 23.36 -9.43
CA ARG A 113 5.77 23.39 -10.79
C ARG A 113 4.28 23.60 -10.80
N THR A 114 3.56 22.89 -9.93
CA THR A 114 2.10 22.92 -9.86
C THR A 114 1.67 23.09 -8.41
N ARG A 115 0.82 24.09 -8.14
CA ARG A 115 0.23 24.28 -6.80
C ARG A 115 -0.57 23.03 -6.41
N GLY A 116 -0.21 22.41 -5.28
CA GLY A 116 -0.80 21.14 -4.85
C GLY A 116 -0.36 19.92 -5.67
N GLY A 117 0.71 20.07 -6.47
CA GLY A 117 1.35 18.98 -7.20
C GLY A 117 1.98 17.93 -6.28
N PRO A 118 2.48 16.83 -6.86
CA PRO A 118 3.02 15.71 -6.09
C PRO A 118 4.24 16.13 -5.25
N VAL A 119 4.30 15.65 -4.02
CA VAL A 119 5.43 15.81 -3.09
C VAL A 119 5.59 14.51 -2.32
N ASP A 120 6.83 14.09 -2.08
CA ASP A 120 7.13 12.99 -1.16
C ASP A 120 7.48 13.54 0.21
N HIS A 121 6.56 13.38 1.17
CA HIS A 121 6.72 13.88 2.54
C HIS A 121 7.36 12.88 3.49
N ASP A 122 7.70 11.68 3.01
CA ASP A 122 8.31 10.66 3.85
C ASP A 122 9.73 11.06 4.27
N LEU A 123 10.04 10.78 5.53
CA LEU A 123 11.35 10.99 6.13
C LEU A 123 11.93 9.63 6.57
N PRO A 124 12.53 8.84 5.68
CA PRO A 124 13.22 7.63 6.06
C PRO A 124 14.41 7.95 6.97
N VAL A 125 14.53 7.19 8.06
CA VAL A 125 15.59 7.32 9.06
C VAL A 125 16.14 5.94 9.37
N LEU A 126 17.46 5.79 9.29
CA LEU A 126 18.20 4.63 9.79
C LEU A 126 19.11 5.08 10.94
N VAL A 127 19.03 4.38 12.06
CA VAL A 127 19.82 4.63 13.26
C VAL A 127 20.76 3.45 13.52
N VAL A 128 21.99 3.79 13.91
CA VAL A 128 23.01 2.83 14.34
C VAL A 128 23.22 3.00 15.84
N ARG A 129 23.06 1.91 16.59
CA ARG A 129 23.30 1.88 18.04
C ARG A 129 24.43 0.93 18.39
N ASP A 130 25.30 1.33 19.31
CA ASP A 130 26.29 0.42 19.88
C ASP A 130 25.64 -0.63 20.80
N GLU A 131 26.45 -1.57 21.31
CA GLU A 131 25.98 -2.64 22.20
C GLU A 131 25.35 -2.12 23.51
N ARG A 132 25.63 -0.87 23.89
CA ARG A 132 25.04 -0.21 25.07
C ARG A 132 23.75 0.56 24.73
N GLY A 133 23.31 0.50 23.47
CA GLY A 133 22.14 1.22 22.96
C GLY A 133 22.40 2.70 22.61
N THR A 134 23.65 3.17 22.72
CA THR A 134 24.00 4.56 22.41
C THR A 134 23.95 4.79 20.91
N VAL A 135 23.31 5.88 20.48
CA VAL A 135 23.24 6.26 19.07
C VAL A 135 24.62 6.72 18.57
N ARG A 136 25.15 6.04 17.55
CA ARG A 136 26.46 6.29 16.91
C ARG A 136 26.35 6.97 15.56
N ALA A 137 25.26 6.74 14.83
CA ALA A 137 24.99 7.41 13.57
C ALA A 137 23.50 7.45 13.30
N ILE A 138 23.07 8.49 12.58
CA ILE A 138 21.71 8.64 12.06
C ILE A 138 21.83 9.02 10.60
N TRP A 139 21.26 8.22 9.71
CA TRP A 139 21.12 8.55 8.29
C TRP A 139 19.67 8.90 8.00
N VAL A 140 19.43 10.06 7.43
CA VAL A 140 18.10 10.57 7.09
C VAL A 140 18.08 11.09 5.66
N SER A 141 16.92 11.02 5.00
CA SER A 141 16.71 11.63 3.69
C SER A 141 15.37 12.36 3.63
N TYR A 142 15.30 13.47 2.90
CA TYR A 142 14.07 14.20 2.65
C TYR A 142 14.01 14.72 1.22
N ALA A 143 12.88 14.57 0.54
CA ALA A 143 12.68 14.93 -0.86
C ALA A 143 12.38 16.43 -1.02
N CYS A 144 13.39 17.28 -0.82
CA CYS A 144 13.27 18.72 -0.99
C CYS A 144 14.59 19.31 -1.49
N HIS A 145 14.52 20.29 -2.37
CA HIS A 145 15.68 20.98 -2.88
C HIS A 145 16.29 21.90 -1.79
N ALA A 146 17.62 21.95 -1.67
CA ALA A 146 18.33 22.73 -0.64
C ALA A 146 18.67 24.15 -1.14
N VAL A 147 17.62 24.95 -1.32
CA VAL A 147 17.65 26.32 -1.89
C VAL A 147 17.06 27.37 -0.96
N THR A 148 16.95 27.10 0.34
CA THR A 148 16.43 28.13 1.26
C THR A 148 17.36 29.34 1.30
N LEU A 149 18.67 29.12 1.14
CA LEU A 149 19.70 30.14 1.05
C LEU A 149 20.22 30.28 -0.39
N SER A 150 20.63 31.50 -0.74
CA SER A 150 21.15 31.81 -2.09
C SER A 150 22.25 32.88 -2.09
N ASN A 151 22.97 32.98 -0.97
CA ASN A 151 24.02 33.97 -0.77
C ASN A 151 25.41 33.38 -1.08
N ASN A 152 26.42 34.24 -1.20
CA ASN A 152 27.79 33.82 -1.51
C ASN A 152 28.60 33.49 -0.25
N ARG A 153 28.04 32.69 0.67
CA ARG A 153 28.73 32.17 1.86
C ARG A 153 28.57 30.66 1.91
N ILE A 154 29.53 29.96 2.52
CA ILE A 154 29.50 28.50 2.59
C ILE A 154 28.45 28.06 3.62
N SER A 155 27.50 27.21 3.20
CA SER A 155 26.47 26.65 4.06
C SER A 155 25.95 25.31 3.52
N GLY A 156 25.57 24.42 4.42
CA GLY A 156 24.86 23.18 4.09
C GLY A 156 23.36 23.37 3.89
N ASP A 157 22.84 24.61 3.92
CA ASP A 157 21.40 24.95 3.84
C ASP A 157 20.58 24.22 4.94
N TRP A 158 19.28 24.00 4.75
CA TRP A 158 18.45 23.25 5.71
C TRP A 158 18.99 21.84 6.02
N PRO A 159 19.62 21.09 5.09
CA PRO A 159 20.26 19.80 5.42
C PRO A 159 21.39 19.97 6.45
N GLY A 160 22.24 20.98 6.29
CA GLY A 160 23.30 21.30 7.24
C GLY A 160 22.76 21.64 8.63
N PHE A 161 21.70 22.46 8.69
CA PHE A 161 21.04 22.76 9.98
C PHE A 161 20.33 21.55 10.59
N ALA A 162 19.76 20.65 9.76
CA ALA A 162 19.19 19.39 10.23
C ALA A 162 20.27 18.52 10.88
N ARG A 163 21.43 18.36 10.21
CA ARG A 163 22.59 17.62 10.72
C ARG A 163 23.03 18.17 12.08
N GLU A 164 23.30 19.47 12.18
CA GLU A 164 23.70 20.10 13.45
C GLU A 164 22.68 19.89 14.57
N THR A 165 21.39 20.00 14.26
CA THR A 165 20.33 19.87 15.27
C THR A 165 20.16 18.42 15.71
N ILE A 166 20.29 17.45 14.80
CA ILE A 166 20.31 16.02 15.14
C ILE A 166 21.50 15.71 16.05
N GLU A 167 22.70 16.20 15.74
CA GLU A 167 23.91 16.00 16.55
C GLU A 167 23.79 16.67 17.92
N ARG A 168 23.07 17.80 18.06
CA ARG A 168 22.75 18.38 19.38
C ARG A 168 21.82 17.48 20.20
N TYR A 169 20.83 16.83 19.57
CA TYR A 169 19.96 15.86 20.27
C TYR A 169 20.68 14.55 20.59
N PHE A 170 21.66 14.16 19.77
CA PHE A 170 22.42 12.92 19.92
C PHE A 170 23.93 13.20 19.80
N PRO A 171 24.59 13.73 20.85
CA PRO A 171 25.97 14.25 20.78
C PRO A 171 27.06 13.24 20.41
N ARG A 172 26.76 11.94 20.49
CA ARG A 172 27.67 10.85 20.10
C ARG A 172 27.40 10.30 18.71
N ALA A 173 26.41 10.85 18.01
CA ALA A 173 26.01 10.41 16.69
C ALA A 173 26.69 11.25 15.60
N VAL A 174 27.07 10.60 14.51
CA VAL A 174 27.32 11.29 13.23
C VAL A 174 26.00 11.33 12.45
N ALA A 175 25.53 12.52 12.09
CA ALA A 175 24.32 12.67 11.28
C ALA A 175 24.68 12.75 9.79
N LEU A 176 24.05 11.92 8.98
CA LEU A 176 24.15 11.90 7.52
C LEU A 176 22.80 12.36 6.96
N VAL A 177 22.81 13.41 6.14
CA VAL A 177 21.59 13.92 5.50
C VAL A 177 21.73 13.76 3.99
N SER A 178 20.81 13.02 3.38
CA SER A 178 20.70 12.85 1.94
C SER A 178 19.41 13.51 1.43
N ILE A 179 19.26 13.61 0.11
CA ILE A 179 18.08 14.18 -0.51
C ILE A 179 17.32 13.09 -1.27
N GLY A 180 16.00 13.06 -1.10
CA GLY A 180 15.11 12.15 -1.82
C GLY A 180 14.77 12.66 -3.22
N CYS A 181 13.93 11.93 -3.97
CA CYS A 181 13.44 12.41 -5.26
C CYS A 181 12.47 13.59 -5.06
N GLY A 182 12.99 14.80 -5.12
CA GLY A 182 12.26 16.05 -4.91
C GLY A 182 12.83 17.20 -5.72
N ALA A 183 13.45 16.92 -6.88
CA ALA A 183 14.05 17.94 -7.73
C ALA A 183 13.05 19.01 -8.21
N ASP A 184 11.76 18.66 -8.27
CA ASP A 184 10.64 19.56 -8.58
C ASP A 184 9.91 20.08 -7.32
N SER A 185 10.53 19.98 -6.13
CA SER A 185 9.98 20.44 -4.86
C SER A 185 10.94 21.40 -4.15
N ASN A 186 10.45 22.59 -3.79
CA ASN A 186 11.19 23.57 -2.99
C ASN A 186 10.67 23.62 -1.55
N PRO A 187 11.42 24.21 -0.61
CA PRO A 187 10.88 24.56 0.69
C PRO A 187 9.73 25.56 0.55
N SER A 188 8.70 25.45 1.40
CA SER A 188 7.52 26.32 1.39
C SER A 188 7.83 27.78 1.69
N SER A 189 8.97 28.06 2.32
CA SER A 189 9.51 29.41 2.48
C SER A 189 9.93 30.07 1.17
N GLY A 190 10.14 29.26 0.11
CA GLY A 190 10.90 29.67 -1.06
C GLY A 190 12.37 29.94 -0.73
N VAL A 191 13.04 30.63 -1.66
CA VAL A 191 14.42 31.12 -1.49
C VAL A 191 14.39 32.39 -0.64
N THR A 192 15.13 32.40 0.46
CA THR A 192 15.10 33.47 1.47
C THR A 192 16.34 34.35 1.52
N GLY A 193 17.34 34.07 0.68
CA GLY A 193 18.57 34.85 0.55
C GLY A 193 19.58 34.53 1.66
N GLU A 194 19.83 35.51 2.55
CA GLU A 194 20.73 35.38 3.71
C GLU A 194 20.00 35.03 5.02
N ARG A 195 18.66 34.91 5.00
CA ARG A 195 17.84 34.67 6.19
C ARG A 195 17.91 33.21 6.66
N VAL A 196 18.91 32.92 7.48
CA VAL A 196 19.21 31.58 8.00
C VAL A 196 18.11 30.98 8.88
N GLU A 197 17.20 31.81 9.41
CA GLU A 197 16.14 31.39 10.32
C GLU A 197 15.22 30.35 9.66
N ALA A 198 14.84 30.57 8.40
CA ALA A 198 13.98 29.64 7.67
C ALA A 198 14.66 28.27 7.46
N ALA A 199 15.95 28.27 7.06
CA ALA A 199 16.72 27.04 6.87
C ALA A 199 16.92 26.30 8.21
N ARG A 200 17.13 27.05 9.30
CA ARG A 200 17.24 26.50 10.65
C ARG A 200 15.94 25.88 11.14
N GLU A 201 14.80 26.53 10.91
CA GLU A 201 13.47 26.00 11.26
C GLU A 201 13.15 24.72 10.49
N GLN A 202 13.46 24.68 9.20
CA GLN A 202 13.31 23.47 8.37
C GLN A 202 14.20 22.33 8.89
N GLY A 203 15.47 22.62 9.19
CA GLY A 203 16.38 21.66 9.82
C GLY A 203 15.88 21.16 11.18
N ALA A 204 15.29 22.04 11.99
CA ALA A 204 14.70 21.69 13.27
C ALA A 204 13.45 20.80 13.13
N GLN A 205 12.65 20.96 12.08
CA GLN A 205 11.52 20.06 11.78
C GLN A 205 12.01 18.64 11.48
N ILE A 206 13.07 18.50 10.66
CA ILE A 206 13.71 17.19 10.39
C ILE A 206 14.21 16.57 11.70
N ALA A 207 14.99 17.31 12.47
CA ALA A 207 15.59 16.80 13.71
C ALA A 207 14.55 16.43 14.78
N SER A 208 13.46 17.20 14.86
CA SER A 208 12.35 16.91 15.79
C SER A 208 11.62 15.63 15.41
N GLU A 209 11.40 15.40 14.11
CA GLU A 209 10.78 14.17 13.63
C GLU A 209 11.70 12.96 13.83
N VAL A 210 13.01 13.10 13.59
CA VAL A 210 14.01 12.08 13.94
C VAL A 210 13.94 11.73 15.43
N ARG A 211 13.95 12.74 16.32
CA ARG A 211 13.85 12.52 17.77
C ARG A 211 12.56 11.78 18.15
N ARG A 212 11.42 12.16 17.56
CA ARG A 212 10.12 11.50 17.76
C ARG A 212 10.16 10.04 17.30
N LEU A 213 10.69 9.76 16.11
CA LEU A 213 10.81 8.39 15.58
C LEU A 213 11.67 7.50 16.48
N LEU A 214 12.79 8.02 16.98
CA LEU A 214 13.72 7.27 17.84
C LEU A 214 13.14 6.94 19.23
N GLN A 215 12.04 7.57 19.64
CA GLN A 215 11.27 7.22 20.85
C GLN A 215 10.25 6.10 20.59
N GLY A 216 9.93 5.83 19.33
CA GLY A 216 8.97 4.82 18.91
C GLY A 216 9.61 3.47 18.60
N LYS A 217 8.79 2.57 18.04
CA LYS A 217 9.25 1.27 17.55
C LYS A 217 9.84 1.42 16.15
N LEU A 218 11.11 1.08 16.00
CA LEU A 218 11.81 0.97 14.72
C LEU A 218 11.92 -0.49 14.28
N HIS A 219 12.19 -0.69 12.99
CA HIS A 219 12.39 -2.01 12.40
C HIS A 219 13.87 -2.36 12.43
N ARG A 220 14.23 -3.42 13.17
CA ARG A 220 15.60 -3.93 13.21
C ARG A 220 16.00 -4.52 11.85
N LEU A 221 17.19 -4.15 11.38
CA LEU A 221 17.78 -4.67 10.15
C LEU A 221 18.76 -5.81 10.45
N PRO A 222 18.80 -6.86 9.61
CA PRO A 222 19.76 -7.92 9.73
C PRO A 222 21.16 -7.44 9.30
N GLY A 223 22.19 -8.13 9.79
CA GLY A 223 23.58 -7.78 9.44
C GLY A 223 24.00 -8.10 8.01
N LYS A 224 23.14 -8.70 7.19
CA LYS A 224 23.42 -9.08 5.79
C LYS A 224 22.99 -7.95 4.85
N LEU A 225 23.91 -7.53 3.98
CA LEU A 225 23.70 -6.51 2.96
C LEU A 225 24.09 -7.05 1.59
N THR A 226 23.14 -7.04 0.65
CA THR A 226 23.39 -7.28 -0.76
C THR A 226 23.38 -5.94 -1.48
N ALA A 227 24.45 -5.61 -2.20
CA ALA A 227 24.51 -4.37 -2.97
C ALA A 227 24.62 -4.69 -4.46
N LYS A 228 23.93 -3.92 -5.29
CA LYS A 228 23.96 -4.03 -6.75
C LYS A 228 24.19 -2.66 -7.34
N LEU A 229 24.94 -2.62 -8.43
CA LEU A 229 25.16 -1.44 -9.26
C LEU A 229 25.08 -1.87 -10.73
N ALA A 230 24.31 -1.14 -11.51
CA ALA A 230 24.25 -1.32 -12.95
C ALA A 230 24.24 0.04 -13.64
N ARG A 231 24.93 0.13 -14.77
CA ARG A 231 24.94 1.29 -15.64
C ARG A 231 23.98 1.06 -16.80
N ILE A 232 23.05 1.99 -16.99
CA ILE A 232 22.11 1.97 -18.11
C ILE A 232 22.27 3.23 -18.97
N GLU A 233 21.91 3.13 -20.24
CA GLU A 233 21.99 4.25 -21.18
C GLU A 233 20.65 4.97 -21.29
N LEU A 234 20.65 6.26 -20.93
CA LEU A 234 19.52 7.16 -21.09
C LEU A 234 19.74 8.03 -22.35
N PRO A 235 19.05 7.76 -23.46
CA PRO A 235 19.28 8.51 -24.69
C PRO A 235 18.81 9.96 -24.56
N PHE A 236 19.58 10.88 -25.13
CA PHE A 236 19.11 12.24 -25.39
C PHE A 236 18.14 12.25 -26.57
N ASP A 237 17.30 13.29 -26.65
CA ASP A 237 16.42 13.54 -27.78
C ASP A 237 17.24 13.99 -29.02
N THR A 238 16.54 14.44 -30.07
CA THR A 238 17.14 14.91 -31.31
C THR A 238 18.18 16.00 -31.02
N LEU A 239 19.42 15.74 -31.44
CA LEU A 239 20.53 16.68 -31.28
C LEU A 239 20.32 17.92 -32.16
N PRO A 240 20.61 19.13 -31.66
CA PRO A 240 20.58 20.32 -32.50
C PRO A 240 21.65 20.25 -33.60
N THR A 241 21.30 20.72 -34.80
CA THR A 241 22.22 20.84 -35.93
C THR A 241 23.24 21.95 -35.68
N LYS A 242 24.34 21.96 -36.43
CA LYS A 242 25.34 23.03 -36.36
C LYS A 242 24.71 24.42 -36.54
N THR A 243 23.81 24.58 -37.51
CA THR A 243 23.09 25.84 -37.77
C THR A 243 22.18 26.23 -36.59
N GLN A 244 21.50 25.27 -35.96
CA GLN A 244 20.71 25.55 -34.76
C GLN A 244 21.58 26.00 -33.59
N TRP A 245 22.77 25.41 -33.42
CA TRP A 245 23.74 25.86 -32.42
C TRP A 245 24.28 27.27 -32.71
N GLU A 246 24.59 27.58 -33.96
CA GLU A 246 25.03 28.92 -34.38
C GLU A 246 23.96 29.98 -34.07
N GLU A 247 22.68 29.65 -34.24
CA GLU A 247 21.58 30.55 -33.86
C GLU A 247 21.44 30.69 -32.35
N LEU A 248 21.48 29.58 -31.61
CA LEU A 248 21.43 29.61 -30.14
C LEU A 248 22.61 30.39 -29.54
N ALA A 249 23.79 30.33 -30.15
CA ALA A 249 25.01 31.03 -29.71
C ALA A 249 24.89 32.55 -29.76
N LYS A 250 23.93 33.10 -30.52
CA LYS A 250 23.61 34.53 -30.56
C LYS A 250 22.83 35.01 -29.34
N ARG A 251 22.16 34.09 -28.62
CA ARG A 251 21.36 34.45 -27.43
C ARG A 251 22.28 34.86 -26.27
N PRO A 252 21.85 35.77 -25.38
CA PRO A 252 22.62 36.12 -24.20
C PRO A 252 22.57 35.02 -23.13
N GLY A 253 23.45 35.15 -22.12
CA GLY A 253 23.46 34.32 -20.92
C GLY A 253 23.79 32.84 -21.17
N ALA A 254 23.31 31.98 -20.27
CA ALA A 254 23.66 30.55 -20.25
C ALA A 254 23.31 29.80 -21.53
N VAL A 255 22.22 30.17 -22.21
CA VAL A 255 21.80 29.51 -23.47
C VAL A 255 22.84 29.71 -24.56
N GLY A 256 23.27 30.96 -24.80
CA GLY A 256 24.25 31.24 -25.84
C GLY A 256 25.65 30.78 -25.47
N TYR A 257 26.02 30.88 -24.19
CA TYR A 257 27.30 30.34 -23.73
C TYR A 257 27.39 28.82 -23.92
N HIS A 258 26.37 28.07 -23.49
CA HIS A 258 26.31 26.63 -23.70
C HIS A 258 26.38 26.26 -25.19
N ALA A 259 25.67 26.99 -26.06
CA ALA A 259 25.73 26.75 -27.50
C ALA A 259 27.14 26.99 -28.08
N LYS A 260 27.87 28.01 -27.61
CA LYS A 260 29.29 28.23 -27.98
C LYS A 260 30.17 27.06 -27.54
N VAL A 261 29.98 26.55 -26.32
CA VAL A 261 30.69 25.36 -25.82
C VAL A 261 30.45 24.15 -26.73
N GLN A 262 29.21 23.91 -27.18
CA GLN A 262 28.92 22.82 -28.12
C GLN A 262 29.54 23.03 -29.51
N LEU A 263 29.55 24.27 -30.02
CA LEU A 263 30.20 24.59 -31.29
C LEU A 263 31.72 24.41 -31.23
N GLU A 264 32.36 24.84 -30.14
CA GLU A 264 33.78 24.65 -29.90
C GLU A 264 34.15 23.15 -29.81
N ARG A 265 33.30 22.36 -29.15
CA ARG A 265 33.41 20.89 -29.12
C ARG A 265 33.40 20.30 -30.53
N LEU A 266 32.41 20.68 -31.35
CA LEU A 266 32.34 20.25 -32.76
C LEU A 266 33.54 20.72 -33.58
N ALA A 267 34.04 21.95 -33.35
CA ALA A 267 35.20 22.48 -34.05
C ALA A 267 36.49 21.72 -33.73
N ARG A 268 36.60 21.12 -32.54
CA ARG A 268 37.70 20.21 -32.17
C ARG A 268 37.54 18.78 -32.71
N GLY A 269 36.48 18.50 -33.47
CA GLY A 269 36.19 17.17 -34.01
C GLY A 269 35.61 16.19 -32.99
N GLU A 270 35.21 16.67 -31.80
CA GLU A 270 34.56 15.85 -30.79
C GLU A 270 33.10 15.55 -31.16
N LYS A 271 32.60 14.40 -30.71
CA LYS A 271 31.19 14.02 -30.90
C LYS A 271 30.33 14.59 -29.77
N LEU A 272 29.14 15.08 -30.10
CA LEU A 272 28.14 15.44 -29.09
C LEU A 272 27.65 14.20 -28.35
N GLN A 273 27.31 14.36 -27.07
CA GLN A 273 26.73 13.29 -26.27
C GLN A 273 25.36 12.88 -26.83
N THR A 274 25.20 11.61 -27.19
CA THR A 274 23.91 11.05 -27.66
C THR A 274 23.14 10.34 -26.55
N LYS A 275 23.80 10.06 -25.43
CA LYS A 275 23.26 9.33 -24.28
C LYS A 275 23.99 9.74 -23.01
N LEU A 276 23.29 9.58 -21.89
CA LEU A 276 23.82 9.66 -20.54
C LEU A 276 24.08 8.23 -20.01
N ASP A 277 25.27 8.00 -19.49
CA ASP A 277 25.61 6.80 -18.71
C ASP A 277 25.08 6.98 -17.27
N TYR A 278 24.22 6.09 -16.81
CA TYR A 278 23.41 6.31 -15.60
C TYR A 278 23.57 5.15 -14.59
N PRO A 279 24.39 5.33 -13.53
CA PRO A 279 24.68 4.29 -12.54
C PRO A 279 23.57 4.14 -11.47
N ILE A 280 22.71 3.13 -11.61
CA ILE A 280 21.65 2.80 -10.64
C ILE A 280 22.18 1.81 -9.60
N GLN A 281 22.12 2.21 -8.33
CA GLN A 281 22.56 1.38 -7.21
C GLN A 281 21.40 1.02 -6.28
N THR A 282 21.37 -0.22 -5.80
CA THR A 282 20.45 -0.66 -4.75
C THR A 282 21.17 -1.42 -3.64
N TRP A 283 20.75 -1.20 -2.41
CA TRP A 283 21.20 -1.91 -1.22
C TRP A 283 20.00 -2.63 -0.60
N ASP A 284 20.12 -3.94 -0.42
CA ASP A 284 19.09 -4.81 0.16
C ASP A 284 19.58 -5.40 1.50
N PHE A 285 18.89 -5.02 2.58
CA PHE A 285 19.08 -5.54 3.93
C PHE A 285 18.29 -6.83 4.12
N ALA A 286 18.62 -7.85 3.33
CA ALA A 286 18.03 -9.20 3.34
C ALA A 286 16.50 -9.20 3.38
N GLY A 287 15.87 -8.47 2.46
CA GLY A 287 14.43 -8.39 2.32
C GLY A 287 13.73 -7.56 3.40
N LYS A 288 14.45 -6.82 4.27
CA LYS A 288 13.83 -5.97 5.31
C LYS A 288 13.78 -4.49 4.95
N LEU A 289 14.71 -4.02 4.12
CA LEU A 289 14.78 -2.67 3.61
C LEU A 289 15.59 -2.67 2.31
N ALA A 290 15.03 -2.05 1.27
CA ALA A 290 15.77 -1.68 0.08
C ALA A 290 16.03 -0.17 0.08
N VAL A 291 17.29 0.22 -0.09
CA VAL A 291 17.70 1.60 -0.37
C VAL A 291 18.05 1.70 -1.85
N VAL A 292 17.37 2.58 -2.58
CA VAL A 292 17.59 2.86 -4.01
C VAL A 292 18.31 4.20 -4.11
N ASN A 293 19.46 4.22 -4.75
CA ASN A 293 20.29 5.42 -4.91
C ASN A 293 20.33 5.79 -6.40
N LEU A 294 19.66 6.89 -6.74
CA LEU A 294 19.55 7.38 -8.11
C LEU A 294 20.42 8.63 -8.33
N PRO A 295 21.19 8.68 -9.44
CA PRO A 295 21.95 9.87 -9.81
C PRO A 295 21.12 11.08 -10.22
N GLY A 296 21.67 12.27 -10.00
CA GLY A 296 21.12 13.52 -10.54
C GLY A 296 19.91 14.07 -9.80
N GLU A 297 19.31 15.10 -10.41
CA GLU A 297 18.14 15.77 -9.85
C GLU A 297 16.87 15.00 -10.25
N VAL A 298 16.55 13.96 -9.49
CA VAL A 298 15.42 13.08 -9.75
C VAL A 298 14.12 13.70 -9.23
N VAL A 299 13.13 13.82 -10.12
CA VAL A 299 11.80 14.36 -9.79
C VAL A 299 10.96 13.38 -8.97
N VAL A 300 9.97 13.90 -8.26
CA VAL A 300 9.16 13.15 -7.28
C VAL A 300 8.42 11.94 -7.83
N ASP A 301 8.03 11.96 -9.11
CA ASP A 301 7.27 10.86 -9.72
C ASP A 301 7.99 9.52 -9.59
N TYR A 302 9.33 9.49 -9.64
CA TYR A 302 10.10 8.26 -9.48
C TYR A 302 9.90 7.63 -8.10
N SER A 303 9.94 8.44 -7.03
CA SER A 303 9.71 7.93 -5.67
C SER A 303 8.28 7.40 -5.54
N LEU A 304 7.29 8.18 -5.98
CA LEU A 304 5.88 7.81 -5.89
C LEU A 304 5.57 6.55 -6.70
N ARG A 305 6.12 6.44 -7.90
CA ARG A 305 5.95 5.28 -8.77
C ARG A 305 6.63 4.04 -8.19
N LEU A 306 7.87 4.14 -7.73
CA LEU A 306 8.57 3.02 -7.11
C LEU A 306 7.84 2.56 -5.84
N LYS A 307 7.36 3.47 -4.98
CA LYS A 307 6.54 3.13 -3.80
C LYS A 307 5.18 2.51 -4.16
N LYS A 308 4.63 2.81 -5.34
CA LYS A 308 3.40 2.18 -5.84
C LYS A 308 3.64 0.79 -6.41
N GLU A 309 4.75 0.60 -7.10
CA GLU A 309 5.04 -0.62 -7.87
C GLU A 309 5.92 -1.63 -7.11
N LEU A 310 6.56 -1.20 -6.03
CA LEU A 310 7.31 -2.01 -5.06
C LEU A 310 6.69 -1.89 -3.66
N ASP A 311 7.14 -2.72 -2.72
CA ASP A 311 6.68 -2.72 -1.33
C ASP A 311 7.18 -1.48 -0.58
N SER A 312 6.36 -0.42 -0.58
CA SER A 312 6.68 0.87 0.05
C SER A 312 6.99 0.78 1.54
N ALA A 313 6.50 -0.23 2.24
CA ALA A 313 6.79 -0.43 3.66
C ALA A 313 8.25 -0.79 3.93
N ARG A 314 9.02 -1.14 2.89
CA ARG A 314 10.43 -1.56 2.97
C ARG A 314 11.31 -0.85 1.93
N LEU A 315 10.94 0.35 1.51
CA LEU A 315 11.63 1.06 0.43
C LEU A 315 12.04 2.49 0.83
N TRP A 316 13.29 2.83 0.55
CA TRP A 316 13.86 4.16 0.67
C TRP A 316 14.52 4.54 -0.65
N ILE A 317 14.14 5.68 -1.24
CA ILE A 317 14.74 6.20 -2.48
C ILE A 317 15.49 7.52 -2.22
N ASN A 318 16.75 7.58 -2.61
CA ASN A 318 17.59 8.77 -2.65
C ASN A 318 17.79 9.25 -4.09
N ALA A 319 17.89 10.56 -4.24
CA ALA A 319 18.42 11.23 -5.43
C ALA A 319 19.84 11.76 -5.16
N TYR A 320 20.46 12.42 -6.12
CA TYR A 320 21.79 13.03 -5.99
C TYR A 320 22.86 12.06 -5.47
N ALA A 321 22.72 10.78 -5.82
CA ALA A 321 23.57 9.70 -5.34
C ALA A 321 24.46 9.17 -6.47
N ASN A 322 25.75 9.06 -6.19
CA ASN A 322 26.81 8.51 -7.04
C ASN A 322 27.14 9.27 -8.34
N ASP A 323 26.29 10.19 -8.79
CA ASP A 323 26.58 11.15 -9.85
C ASP A 323 25.56 12.30 -9.80
N ALA A 324 25.87 13.45 -10.42
CA ALA A 324 24.98 14.60 -10.57
C ALA A 324 24.93 15.08 -12.04
N PRO A 325 24.45 14.24 -12.98
CA PRO A 325 24.66 14.48 -14.40
C PRO A 325 23.74 15.55 -15.01
N CYS A 326 22.50 15.67 -14.52
CA CYS A 326 21.49 16.66 -14.87
C CYS A 326 20.17 16.36 -14.11
N TYR A 327 19.09 17.05 -14.47
CA TYR A 327 17.73 16.66 -14.11
C TYR A 327 17.33 15.33 -14.76
N ILE A 328 16.67 14.49 -13.97
CA ILE A 328 16.08 13.22 -14.43
C ILE A 328 14.56 13.38 -14.38
N PRO A 329 13.92 13.82 -15.49
CA PRO A 329 12.49 14.04 -15.55
C PRO A 329 11.72 12.72 -15.67
N SER A 330 10.47 12.73 -15.23
CA SER A 330 9.48 11.68 -15.48
C SER A 330 8.82 11.86 -16.84
N GLU A 331 8.05 10.87 -17.31
CA GLU A 331 7.25 10.99 -18.53
C GLU A 331 6.27 12.17 -18.46
N ARG A 332 5.73 12.45 -17.27
CA ARG A 332 4.89 13.61 -17.02
C ARG A 332 5.67 14.90 -17.25
N ILE A 333 6.82 15.05 -16.61
CA ILE A 333 7.64 16.26 -16.68
C ILE A 333 8.22 16.47 -18.09
N LEU A 334 8.60 15.41 -18.80
CA LEU A 334 9.06 15.48 -20.19
C LEU A 334 7.96 15.99 -21.14
N LYS A 335 6.71 15.62 -20.91
CA LYS A 335 5.54 16.11 -21.67
C LYS A 335 5.20 17.55 -21.33
N GLU A 336 5.26 17.92 -20.05
CA GLU A 336 5.02 19.30 -19.60
C GLU A 336 6.12 20.26 -20.07
N GLY A 337 7.37 19.78 -20.21
CA GLY A 337 8.51 20.63 -20.53
C GLY A 337 8.92 21.56 -19.37
N GLY A 338 9.47 22.73 -19.70
CA GLY A 338 9.98 23.70 -18.71
C GLY A 338 11.37 23.36 -18.17
N TYR A 339 11.68 23.88 -16.98
CA TYR A 339 13.04 23.83 -16.41
C TYR A 339 13.53 22.39 -16.20
N GLU A 340 12.81 21.58 -15.42
CA GLU A 340 13.16 20.17 -15.14
C GLU A 340 12.95 19.25 -16.35
N GLY A 341 12.04 19.60 -17.26
CA GLY A 341 11.72 18.81 -18.47
C GLY A 341 12.71 18.96 -19.62
N GLY A 342 13.73 19.82 -19.48
CA GLY A 342 14.77 19.98 -20.50
C GLY A 342 15.47 21.34 -20.50
N GLY A 343 14.88 22.37 -19.90
CA GLY A 343 15.47 23.71 -19.87
C GLY A 343 16.79 23.79 -19.10
N ALA A 344 16.92 23.03 -18.01
CA ALA A 344 18.09 23.04 -17.14
C ALA A 344 19.31 22.30 -17.74
N MET A 345 19.14 21.56 -18.84
CA MET A 345 20.21 20.78 -19.50
C MET A 345 21.42 21.64 -19.88
N ILE A 346 21.19 22.92 -20.15
CA ILE A 346 22.22 23.89 -20.52
C ILE A 346 23.24 24.13 -19.41
N TYR A 347 22.91 23.96 -18.13
CA TYR A 347 23.83 24.18 -17.00
C TYR A 347 24.71 22.97 -16.74
N TYR A 348 24.27 21.80 -17.22
CA TYR A 348 24.94 20.51 -17.08
C TYR A 348 25.76 20.12 -18.31
N ASP A 349 25.91 21.04 -19.28
CA ASP A 349 26.57 20.77 -20.56
C ASP A 349 25.97 19.53 -21.26
N ARG A 350 24.64 19.51 -21.37
CA ARG A 350 23.88 18.47 -22.09
C ARG A 350 23.28 19.04 -23.38
N PRO A 351 23.46 18.37 -24.54
CA PRO A 351 23.12 18.96 -25.82
C PRO A 351 21.62 19.13 -26.06
N THR A 352 20.77 18.33 -25.40
CA THR A 352 19.31 18.42 -25.47
C THR A 352 18.68 17.68 -24.28
N LYS A 353 17.36 17.70 -24.17
CA LYS A 353 16.61 16.96 -23.14
C LYS A 353 16.76 15.44 -23.31
N LEU A 354 16.47 14.70 -22.24
CA LEU A 354 16.38 13.24 -22.30
C LEU A 354 15.15 12.82 -23.12
N LYS A 355 15.24 11.70 -23.83
CA LYS A 355 14.13 11.14 -24.62
C LYS A 355 13.03 10.58 -23.70
N THR A 356 11.80 10.52 -24.18
CA THR A 356 10.71 9.77 -23.51
C THR A 356 11.05 8.28 -23.40
N GLY A 357 10.45 7.62 -22.41
CA GLY A 357 10.69 6.22 -22.03
C GLY A 357 11.84 6.01 -21.04
N ILE A 358 12.56 7.06 -20.61
CA ILE A 358 13.64 6.91 -19.62
C ILE A 358 13.11 6.51 -18.23
N GLU A 359 11.89 6.92 -17.89
CA GLU A 359 11.30 6.60 -16.59
C GLU A 359 11.11 5.09 -16.44
N ASP A 360 10.55 4.46 -17.48
CA ASP A 360 10.36 3.02 -17.55
C ASP A 360 11.68 2.25 -17.52
N LYS A 361 12.72 2.77 -18.19
CA LYS A 361 14.07 2.16 -18.14
C LYS A 361 14.64 2.13 -16.73
N ILE A 362 14.57 3.25 -16.02
CA ILE A 362 15.08 3.36 -14.65
C ILE A 362 14.26 2.48 -13.70
N VAL A 363 12.93 2.56 -13.75
CA VAL A 363 12.05 1.75 -12.88
C VAL A 363 12.23 0.25 -13.14
N THR A 364 12.36 -0.15 -14.40
CA THR A 364 12.62 -1.56 -14.77
C THR A 364 13.94 -2.05 -14.20
N GLU A 365 15.00 -1.25 -14.30
CA GLU A 365 16.30 -1.63 -13.74
C GLU A 365 16.26 -1.73 -12.22
N VAL A 366 15.61 -0.79 -11.51
CA VAL A 366 15.42 -0.87 -10.06
C VAL A 366 14.68 -2.15 -9.66
N LYS A 367 13.58 -2.49 -10.37
CA LYS A 367 12.83 -3.73 -10.13
C LYS A 367 13.66 -4.98 -10.40
N ARG A 368 14.48 -4.98 -11.45
CA ARG A 368 15.39 -6.09 -11.77
C ARG A 368 16.40 -6.31 -10.65
N GLN A 369 16.88 -5.23 -10.02
CA GLN A 369 17.77 -5.32 -8.88
C GLN A 369 17.05 -5.78 -7.60
N LEU A 370 15.75 -5.52 -7.45
CA LEU A 370 14.94 -5.79 -6.25
C LEU A 370 13.75 -6.75 -6.48
N PRO A 371 13.96 -8.00 -6.93
CA PRO A 371 12.88 -8.93 -7.29
C PRO A 371 11.99 -9.34 -6.10
N ASP A 372 12.49 -9.25 -4.86
CA ASP A 372 11.79 -9.62 -3.62
C ASP A 372 10.99 -8.47 -2.98
N TYR A 373 10.99 -7.30 -3.64
CA TYR A 373 10.30 -6.09 -3.19
C TYR A 373 9.06 -5.79 -4.01
N LYS A 374 8.47 -6.80 -4.67
CA LYS A 374 7.19 -6.63 -5.39
C LYS A 374 6.17 -5.97 -4.46
N ALA A 375 5.45 -4.97 -4.96
CA ALA A 375 4.37 -4.35 -4.21
C ALA A 375 3.46 -5.43 -3.64
N ASN A 376 3.15 -5.31 -2.35
CA ASN A 376 2.06 -6.08 -1.76
C ASN A 376 0.80 -5.72 -2.54
N GLN A 377 0.35 -6.60 -3.44
CA GLN A 377 -0.89 -6.41 -4.21
C GLN A 377 -2.15 -6.53 -3.33
N GLY A 378 -2.10 -6.07 -2.08
CA GLY A 378 -3.26 -6.05 -1.18
C GLY A 378 -3.77 -7.45 -0.83
N ARG A 379 -2.90 -8.36 -0.40
CA ARG A 379 -3.33 -9.50 0.41
C ARG A 379 -2.55 -9.47 1.71
N ALA A 380 -3.13 -8.86 2.75
CA ALA A 380 -2.71 -9.21 4.10
C ALA A 380 -2.73 -10.73 4.21
N LYS A 381 -1.65 -11.32 4.73
CA LYS A 381 -1.68 -12.75 5.01
C LYS A 381 -2.83 -13.01 6.00
N PRO A 382 -3.67 -14.03 5.79
CA PRO A 382 -4.68 -14.39 6.78
C PRO A 382 -3.99 -14.62 8.12
N LEU A 383 -4.61 -14.12 9.19
CA LEU A 383 -4.14 -14.35 10.55
C LEU A 383 -4.44 -15.79 10.93
N SER A 384 -3.65 -16.35 11.85
CA SER A 384 -4.07 -17.60 12.50
C SER A 384 -5.37 -17.37 13.28
N PRO A 385 -6.21 -18.40 13.54
CA PRO A 385 -7.41 -18.25 14.34
C PRO A 385 -7.16 -17.56 15.69
N ARG A 386 -6.05 -17.91 16.36
CA ARG A 386 -5.60 -17.28 17.61
C ARG A 386 -5.27 -15.80 17.45
N ASP A 387 -4.53 -15.43 16.41
CA ASP A 387 -4.15 -14.03 16.15
C ASP A 387 -5.36 -13.19 15.72
N SER A 388 -6.32 -13.80 15.02
CA SER A 388 -7.59 -13.17 14.64
C SER A 388 -8.44 -12.87 15.88
N LEU A 389 -8.61 -13.86 16.76
CA LEU A 389 -9.33 -13.71 18.03
C LEU A 389 -8.76 -12.59 18.89
N ALA A 390 -7.42 -12.49 18.99
CA ALA A 390 -6.73 -11.45 19.76
C ALA A 390 -6.97 -10.01 19.24
N ARG A 391 -7.54 -9.85 18.04
CA ARG A 391 -7.91 -8.54 17.47
C ARG A 391 -9.36 -8.15 17.66
N ILE A 392 -10.22 -9.08 18.07
CA ILE A 392 -11.63 -8.79 18.33
C ILE A 392 -11.71 -8.05 19.67
N LYS A 393 -12.39 -6.89 19.66
CA LYS A 393 -12.70 -6.15 20.87
C LYS A 393 -14.20 -6.16 21.08
N VAL A 394 -14.62 -6.54 22.27
CA VAL A 394 -16.02 -6.56 22.69
C VAL A 394 -16.24 -5.61 23.86
N ARG A 395 -17.50 -5.31 24.15
CA ARG A 395 -17.92 -4.52 25.31
C ARG A 395 -17.51 -5.26 26.60
N PRO A 396 -17.15 -4.55 27.69
CA PRO A 396 -16.99 -5.18 29.00
C PRO A 396 -18.21 -6.03 29.36
N GLY A 397 -17.98 -7.22 29.93
CA GLY A 397 -19.02 -8.21 30.23
C GLY A 397 -19.21 -9.28 29.13
N LEU A 398 -18.59 -9.12 27.97
CA LEU A 398 -18.62 -10.10 26.88
C LEU A 398 -17.26 -10.76 26.68
N THR A 399 -17.29 -12.01 26.25
CA THR A 399 -16.12 -12.80 25.86
C THR A 399 -16.37 -13.41 24.48
N VAL A 400 -15.33 -13.52 23.66
CA VAL A 400 -15.38 -14.24 22.38
C VAL A 400 -14.49 -15.45 22.50
N GLU A 401 -15.02 -16.61 22.13
CA GLU A 401 -14.30 -17.88 22.19
C GLU A 401 -14.25 -18.53 20.81
N LEU A 402 -13.12 -19.18 20.52
CA LEU A 402 -12.97 -19.95 19.30
C LEU A 402 -13.50 -21.36 19.53
N VAL A 403 -14.66 -21.68 18.94
CA VAL A 403 -15.32 -22.99 19.10
C VAL A 403 -15.10 -23.95 17.92
N ALA A 404 -14.73 -23.44 16.74
CA ALA A 404 -14.38 -24.21 15.56
C ALA A 404 -13.53 -23.37 14.59
N ALA A 405 -12.60 -24.01 13.88
CA ALA A 405 -11.78 -23.40 12.81
C ALA A 405 -11.38 -24.46 11.78
N GLU A 406 -10.66 -24.07 10.73
CA GLU A 406 -10.06 -25.02 9.80
C GLU A 406 -9.16 -26.02 10.55
N PRO A 407 -9.21 -27.33 10.21
CA PRO A 407 -9.92 -27.93 9.08
C PRO A 407 -11.37 -28.39 9.36
N LEU A 408 -11.89 -28.23 10.58
CA LEU A 408 -13.25 -28.70 10.94
C LEU A 408 -14.31 -28.01 10.08
N VAL A 409 -14.15 -26.70 9.90
CA VAL A 409 -15.02 -25.85 9.08
C VAL A 409 -14.19 -25.04 8.09
N VAL A 410 -14.68 -24.91 6.85
CA VAL A 410 -14.08 -24.15 5.75
C VAL A 410 -15.19 -23.40 5.02
N ASP A 411 -15.01 -22.09 4.77
CA ASP A 411 -15.98 -21.23 4.08
C ASP A 411 -17.44 -21.36 4.61
N PRO A 412 -17.69 -21.27 5.92
CA PRO A 412 -19.04 -21.35 6.48
C PRO A 412 -19.87 -20.13 6.09
N VAL A 413 -21.12 -20.34 5.69
CA VAL A 413 -22.05 -19.26 5.31
C VAL A 413 -23.35 -19.26 6.11
N ALA A 414 -23.72 -20.39 6.71
CA ALA A 414 -24.85 -20.48 7.63
C ALA A 414 -24.62 -21.62 8.64
N ILE A 415 -25.18 -21.44 9.82
CA ILE A 415 -25.15 -22.44 10.89
C ILE A 415 -26.53 -22.58 11.53
N ASP A 416 -26.78 -23.74 12.14
CA ASP A 416 -27.90 -23.94 13.06
C ASP A 416 -27.53 -24.97 14.14
N PHE A 417 -28.16 -24.88 15.31
CA PHE A 417 -27.92 -25.80 16.42
C PHE A 417 -29.03 -26.84 16.48
N GLY A 418 -28.64 -28.11 16.51
CA GLY A 418 -29.56 -29.20 16.79
C GLY A 418 -30.01 -29.20 18.25
N PRO A 419 -31.17 -29.80 18.56
CA PRO A 419 -31.62 -29.96 19.96
C PRO A 419 -30.71 -30.86 20.79
N ASP A 420 -29.78 -31.57 20.14
CA ASP A 420 -28.74 -32.41 20.72
C ASP A 420 -27.41 -31.66 20.94
N GLY A 421 -27.36 -30.34 20.66
CA GLY A 421 -26.17 -29.51 20.80
C GLY A 421 -25.18 -29.60 19.64
N ARG A 422 -25.43 -30.44 18.63
CA ARG A 422 -24.58 -30.53 17.44
C ARG A 422 -24.72 -29.28 16.57
N LEU A 423 -23.60 -28.81 16.04
CA LEU A 423 -23.57 -27.63 15.16
C LEU A 423 -23.64 -28.06 13.70
N TRP A 424 -24.71 -27.67 13.02
CA TRP A 424 -24.91 -27.89 11.60
C TRP A 424 -24.37 -26.71 10.82
N VAL A 425 -23.54 -26.97 9.80
CA VAL A 425 -22.84 -25.93 9.04
C VAL A 425 -23.06 -26.13 7.55
N ALA A 426 -23.50 -25.08 6.87
CA ALA A 426 -23.43 -25.00 5.41
C ALA A 426 -22.11 -24.33 4.99
N GLU A 427 -21.29 -25.07 4.24
CA GLU A 427 -20.04 -24.60 3.65
C GLU A 427 -20.24 -24.30 2.16
N MET A 428 -19.78 -23.13 1.70
CA MET A 428 -19.96 -22.65 0.32
C MET A 428 -18.63 -22.62 -0.44
N CYS A 429 -17.94 -23.77 -0.47
CA CYS A 429 -16.61 -23.93 -1.09
C CYS A 429 -16.59 -23.72 -2.62
N ASP A 430 -17.75 -23.56 -3.25
CA ASP A 430 -17.91 -23.28 -4.69
C ASP A 430 -18.07 -21.80 -5.01
N TYR A 431 -18.05 -20.90 -4.04
CA TYR A 431 -18.15 -19.47 -4.30
C TYR A 431 -16.88 -18.87 -4.95
N PRO A 432 -16.98 -17.94 -5.93
CA PRO A 432 -18.18 -17.55 -6.66
C PRO A 432 -18.36 -18.28 -7.99
N LEU A 433 -17.44 -19.16 -8.41
CA LEU A 433 -17.37 -19.66 -9.79
C LEU A 433 -17.66 -21.16 -9.96
N GLY A 434 -17.85 -21.92 -8.89
CA GLY A 434 -17.84 -23.39 -8.90
C GLY A 434 -16.43 -23.95 -8.68
N LEU A 435 -16.33 -25.24 -8.37
CA LEU A 435 -15.04 -25.93 -8.13
C LEU A 435 -14.08 -25.88 -9.35
N ASP A 436 -14.64 -25.83 -10.55
CA ASP A 436 -13.93 -25.84 -11.84
C ASP A 436 -14.07 -24.52 -12.61
N GLY A 437 -14.64 -23.49 -11.99
CA GLY A 437 -14.95 -22.22 -12.64
C GLY A 437 -16.13 -22.27 -13.63
N LYS A 438 -16.87 -23.40 -13.69
CA LYS A 438 -18.02 -23.63 -14.58
C LYS A 438 -19.29 -23.98 -13.79
N PHE A 439 -19.47 -23.38 -12.61
CA PHE A 439 -20.62 -23.61 -11.73
C PHE A 439 -20.74 -25.05 -11.19
N SER A 440 -19.68 -25.87 -11.22
CA SER A 440 -19.71 -27.18 -10.58
C SER A 440 -19.98 -27.06 -9.07
N PRO A 441 -20.96 -27.80 -8.51
CA PRO A 441 -21.29 -27.76 -7.10
C PRO A 441 -20.15 -28.26 -6.22
N GLY A 442 -19.83 -27.49 -5.18
CA GLY A 442 -18.77 -27.78 -4.23
C GLY A 442 -19.14 -27.54 -2.77
N GLY A 443 -20.31 -26.96 -2.53
CA GLY A 443 -20.83 -26.77 -1.19
C GLY A 443 -21.14 -28.08 -0.47
N ARG A 444 -21.16 -28.00 0.87
CA ARG A 444 -21.31 -29.15 1.77
C ARG A 444 -22.18 -28.77 2.96
N VAL A 445 -22.80 -29.78 3.56
CA VAL A 445 -23.35 -29.70 4.91
C VAL A 445 -22.48 -30.56 5.81
N LYS A 446 -22.03 -29.98 6.93
CA LYS A 446 -21.32 -30.69 7.99
C LYS A 446 -22.08 -30.66 9.30
N VAL A 447 -21.84 -31.67 10.12
CA VAL A 447 -22.26 -31.74 11.52
C VAL A 447 -21.00 -31.77 12.37
N LEU A 448 -20.91 -30.86 13.31
CA LEU A 448 -19.80 -30.75 14.25
C LEU A 448 -20.24 -31.28 15.62
N ASP A 449 -19.40 -32.12 16.22
CA ASP A 449 -19.58 -32.69 17.55
C ASP A 449 -18.49 -32.17 18.50
N ASP A 450 -18.89 -31.89 19.73
CA ASP A 450 -18.02 -31.71 20.89
C ASP A 450 -18.06 -33.04 21.65
N THR A 451 -16.96 -33.79 21.63
CA THR A 451 -16.93 -35.16 22.14
C THR A 451 -16.49 -35.26 23.59
N ASP A 452 -15.92 -34.20 24.15
CA ASP A 452 -15.45 -34.13 25.53
C ASP A 452 -16.25 -33.16 26.42
N GLY A 453 -17.14 -32.36 25.83
CA GLY A 453 -18.04 -31.45 26.51
C GLY A 453 -17.37 -30.17 27.00
N ASP A 454 -16.21 -29.78 26.44
CA ASP A 454 -15.49 -28.56 26.82
C ASP A 454 -16.05 -27.28 26.15
N GLY A 455 -17.06 -27.42 25.29
CA GLY A 455 -17.67 -26.33 24.53
C GLY A 455 -16.97 -26.00 23.21
N LYS A 456 -15.95 -26.77 22.81
CA LYS A 456 -15.29 -26.66 21.51
C LYS A 456 -15.53 -27.91 20.68
N TYR A 457 -15.93 -27.69 19.45
CA TYR A 457 -16.12 -28.79 18.51
C TYR A 457 -14.77 -29.38 18.11
N ASP A 458 -14.65 -30.70 18.17
CA ASP A 458 -13.41 -31.45 17.91
C ASP A 458 -13.54 -32.45 16.75
N ARG A 459 -14.78 -32.74 16.32
CA ARG A 459 -15.08 -33.68 15.24
C ARG A 459 -16.04 -33.05 14.25
N ALA A 460 -15.80 -33.31 12.96
CA ALA A 460 -16.67 -32.88 11.87
C ALA A 460 -17.01 -34.04 10.95
N THR A 461 -18.30 -34.27 10.73
CA THR A 461 -18.86 -35.27 9.81
C THR A 461 -19.46 -34.56 8.61
N VAL A 462 -19.11 -34.98 7.39
CA VAL A 462 -19.74 -34.47 6.18
C VAL A 462 -21.06 -35.20 5.97
N PHE A 463 -22.16 -34.48 6.18
CA PHE A 463 -23.52 -35.02 6.10
C PHE A 463 -24.07 -35.03 4.67
N LEU A 464 -23.80 -33.97 3.89
CA LEU A 464 -24.22 -33.88 2.48
C LEU A 464 -23.15 -33.17 1.65
N GLU A 465 -22.84 -33.71 0.48
CA GLU A 465 -21.84 -33.15 -0.44
C GLU A 465 -22.47 -32.68 -1.76
N ARG A 466 -21.68 -31.92 -2.54
CA ARG A 466 -22.04 -31.44 -3.89
C ARG A 466 -23.32 -30.61 -3.90
N VAL A 467 -23.54 -29.86 -2.82
CA VAL A 467 -24.64 -28.91 -2.70
C VAL A 467 -24.29 -27.66 -3.53
N PRO A 468 -25.13 -27.23 -4.49
CA PRO A 468 -24.80 -26.09 -5.32
C PRO A 468 -24.97 -24.78 -4.54
N PHE A 469 -23.86 -24.14 -4.19
CA PHE A 469 -23.85 -22.79 -3.62
C PHE A 469 -24.84 -22.62 -2.45
N PRO A 470 -24.74 -23.43 -1.38
CA PRO A 470 -25.65 -23.35 -0.26
C PRO A 470 -25.58 -21.97 0.41
N THR A 471 -26.71 -21.45 0.86
CA THR A 471 -26.83 -20.09 1.44
C THR A 471 -27.63 -20.06 2.74
N GLY A 472 -28.06 -21.22 3.25
CA GLY A 472 -28.85 -21.33 4.47
C GLY A 472 -29.01 -22.78 4.91
N ILE A 473 -29.07 -22.98 6.22
CA ILE A 473 -29.29 -24.28 6.85
C ILE A 473 -30.21 -24.10 8.06
N THR A 474 -31.13 -25.05 8.27
CA THR A 474 -32.02 -25.08 9.43
C THR A 474 -32.31 -26.52 9.81
N VAL A 475 -32.10 -26.89 11.07
CA VAL A 475 -32.43 -28.22 11.59
C VAL A 475 -33.94 -28.41 11.53
N TRP A 476 -34.36 -29.54 10.95
CA TRP A 476 -35.77 -29.87 10.77
C TRP A 476 -35.99 -31.37 10.88
N ARG A 477 -36.87 -31.76 11.82
CA ARG A 477 -37.22 -33.17 12.05
C ARG A 477 -35.96 -34.01 12.29
N LYS A 478 -35.69 -34.99 11.41
CA LYS A 478 -34.55 -35.91 11.47
C LYS A 478 -33.35 -35.46 10.61
N GLY A 479 -33.39 -34.25 10.08
CA GLY A 479 -32.37 -33.77 9.15
C GLY A 479 -32.32 -32.25 9.09
N VAL A 480 -32.09 -31.71 7.90
CA VAL A 480 -31.94 -30.27 7.68
C VAL A 480 -32.65 -29.78 6.43
N LEU A 481 -33.17 -28.56 6.52
CA LEU A 481 -33.53 -27.74 5.38
C LEU A 481 -32.29 -27.03 4.87
N VAL A 482 -32.06 -27.07 3.55
CA VAL A 482 -30.89 -26.43 2.91
C VAL A 482 -31.36 -25.49 1.81
N CYS A 483 -30.99 -24.22 1.91
CA CYS A 483 -31.17 -23.26 0.83
C CYS A 483 -30.06 -23.44 -0.20
N ALA A 484 -30.40 -23.89 -1.41
CA ALA A 484 -29.46 -24.11 -2.49
C ALA A 484 -30.14 -23.79 -3.83
N ALA A 485 -30.23 -22.50 -4.15
CA ALA A 485 -30.98 -22.03 -5.32
C ALA A 485 -30.58 -22.82 -6.59
N PRO A 486 -31.55 -23.31 -7.39
CA PRO A 486 -32.95 -22.87 -7.43
C PRO A 486 -33.87 -23.54 -6.41
N ASP A 487 -33.35 -24.38 -5.52
CA ASP A 487 -34.14 -25.25 -4.66
C ASP A 487 -34.01 -24.90 -3.16
N VAL A 488 -35.04 -25.29 -2.39
CA VAL A 488 -34.93 -25.53 -0.95
C VAL A 488 -35.09 -27.04 -0.75
N LEU A 489 -34.06 -27.65 -0.19
CA LEU A 489 -33.94 -29.10 -0.01
C LEU A 489 -34.29 -29.48 1.42
N PHE A 490 -34.80 -30.69 1.60
CA PHE A 490 -34.80 -31.41 2.88
C PHE A 490 -33.91 -32.63 2.73
N ALA A 491 -32.85 -32.69 3.52
CA ALA A 491 -31.89 -33.79 3.55
C ALA A 491 -31.97 -34.48 4.90
N GLU A 492 -32.18 -35.79 4.91
CA GLU A 492 -32.24 -36.61 6.11
C GLU A 492 -31.37 -37.87 5.96
N ASP A 493 -30.96 -38.39 7.12
CA ASP A 493 -30.30 -39.68 7.29
C ASP A 493 -31.35 -40.69 7.80
N THR A 494 -31.66 -41.71 7.00
CA THR A 494 -32.66 -42.72 7.34
C THR A 494 -32.12 -44.00 7.95
N ASP A 495 -30.81 -44.23 7.90
CA ASP A 495 -30.15 -45.44 8.42
C ASP A 495 -29.24 -45.20 9.64
N GLY A 496 -28.96 -43.94 9.97
CA GLY A 496 -28.22 -43.51 11.15
C GLY A 496 -26.70 -43.51 10.97
N ASP A 497 -26.18 -43.54 9.74
CA ASP A 497 -24.74 -43.54 9.47
C ASP A 497 -24.08 -42.15 9.57
N GLY A 498 -24.87 -41.10 9.82
CA GLY A 498 -24.43 -39.72 9.90
C GLY A 498 -24.35 -39.00 8.56
N LYS A 499 -24.89 -39.58 7.48
CA LYS A 499 -24.94 -38.99 6.14
C LYS A 499 -26.36 -38.97 5.59
N ALA A 500 -26.67 -37.95 4.80
CA ALA A 500 -27.94 -37.87 4.11
C ALA A 500 -28.02 -38.92 3.00
N ASP A 501 -28.98 -39.84 3.13
CA ASP A 501 -29.34 -40.83 2.11
C ASP A 501 -30.63 -40.45 1.35
N ARG A 502 -31.44 -39.54 1.91
CA ARG A 502 -32.65 -39.01 1.27
C ARG A 502 -32.62 -37.49 1.16
N VAL A 503 -32.66 -36.98 -0.08
CA VAL A 503 -32.74 -35.55 -0.39
C VAL A 503 -33.99 -35.24 -1.22
N THR A 504 -34.88 -34.42 -0.68
CA THR A 504 -36.16 -34.02 -1.31
C THR A 504 -36.17 -32.55 -1.62
N LYS A 505 -36.63 -32.16 -2.83
CA LYS A 505 -36.86 -30.76 -3.17
C LYS A 505 -38.23 -30.32 -2.64
N LEU A 506 -38.24 -29.44 -1.65
CA LEU A 506 -39.48 -28.92 -1.08
C LEU A 506 -40.01 -27.73 -1.89
N LEU A 507 -39.10 -26.86 -2.32
CA LEU A 507 -39.40 -25.70 -3.17
C LEU A 507 -38.39 -25.65 -4.33
N THR A 508 -38.82 -25.15 -5.49
CA THR A 508 -37.95 -24.92 -6.65
C THR A 508 -38.35 -23.65 -7.40
N GLY A 509 -37.44 -23.05 -8.16
CA GLY A 509 -37.68 -21.88 -9.01
C GLY A 509 -37.08 -20.57 -8.51
N PHE A 510 -36.23 -20.61 -7.47
CA PHE A 510 -35.48 -19.44 -7.00
C PHE A 510 -34.40 -19.02 -8.02
N ALA A 511 -34.14 -17.72 -8.12
CA ALA A 511 -33.14 -17.18 -9.03
C ALA A 511 -31.70 -17.63 -8.68
N THR A 512 -30.91 -17.93 -9.72
CA THR A 512 -29.53 -18.45 -9.57
C THR A 512 -28.45 -17.53 -10.14
N HIS A 513 -28.82 -16.52 -10.93
CA HIS A 513 -27.88 -15.68 -11.70
C HIS A 513 -26.96 -14.79 -10.84
N ASN A 514 -27.25 -14.63 -9.55
CA ASN A 514 -26.40 -13.92 -8.60
C ASN A 514 -26.15 -14.81 -7.38
N TYR A 515 -24.88 -14.98 -7.00
CA TYR A 515 -24.49 -15.86 -5.89
C TYR A 515 -24.71 -15.24 -4.50
N GLN A 516 -24.80 -13.91 -4.42
CA GLN A 516 -24.87 -13.12 -3.19
C GLN A 516 -26.31 -12.65 -2.86
N ALA A 517 -27.33 -13.11 -3.58
CA ALA A 517 -28.71 -12.62 -3.42
C ALA A 517 -29.74 -13.72 -3.68
N ARG A 518 -29.48 -14.91 -3.13
CA ARG A 518 -30.28 -16.13 -3.28
C ARG A 518 -31.17 -16.36 -2.06
N VAL A 519 -32.06 -17.35 -2.15
CA VAL A 519 -32.87 -17.81 -1.01
C VAL A 519 -31.99 -18.12 0.20
N ASN A 520 -32.36 -17.65 1.39
CA ASN A 520 -31.56 -17.84 2.61
C ASN A 520 -32.40 -17.64 3.88
N SER A 521 -31.74 -17.83 5.04
CA SER A 521 -32.28 -17.48 6.36
C SER A 521 -33.64 -18.10 6.68
N LEU A 522 -33.73 -19.44 6.60
CA LEU A 522 -34.93 -20.13 7.04
C LEU A 522 -35.04 -20.07 8.57
N HIS A 523 -36.22 -19.74 9.09
CA HIS A 523 -36.46 -19.65 10.52
C HIS A 523 -37.88 -20.05 10.88
N TYR A 524 -38.04 -20.78 11.99
CA TYR A 524 -39.36 -21.26 12.43
C TYR A 524 -40.17 -20.15 13.11
N GLY A 525 -41.41 -19.99 12.70
CA GLY A 525 -42.36 -19.06 13.29
C GLY A 525 -43.23 -19.70 14.37
N LEU A 526 -43.72 -18.87 15.30
CA LEU A 526 -44.67 -19.26 16.36
C LEU A 526 -46.01 -19.80 15.82
N ASP A 527 -46.31 -19.56 14.55
CA ASP A 527 -47.51 -19.99 13.84
C ASP A 527 -47.34 -21.33 13.10
N GLY A 528 -46.19 -21.99 13.30
CA GLY A 528 -45.89 -23.29 12.69
C GLY A 528 -45.41 -23.22 11.24
N TRP A 529 -45.12 -22.03 10.71
CA TRP A 529 -44.55 -21.83 9.38
C TRP A 529 -43.04 -21.61 9.44
N VAL A 530 -42.32 -22.00 8.38
CA VAL A 530 -40.92 -21.63 8.18
C VAL A 530 -40.87 -20.40 7.28
N TYR A 531 -40.24 -19.33 7.76
CA TYR A 531 -40.04 -18.07 7.03
C TYR A 531 -38.68 -18.05 6.37
N GLY A 532 -38.56 -17.40 5.22
CA GLY A 532 -37.28 -17.28 4.51
C GLY A 532 -37.17 -16.01 3.68
N SER A 533 -35.94 -15.58 3.45
CA SER A 533 -35.61 -14.54 2.47
C SER A 533 -35.63 -15.14 1.07
N ALA A 534 -36.29 -14.49 0.12
CA ALA A 534 -36.25 -14.91 -1.28
C ALA A 534 -34.99 -14.40 -2.03
N GLY A 535 -34.13 -13.62 -1.34
CA GLY A 535 -33.06 -12.85 -1.97
C GLY A 535 -33.60 -11.71 -2.83
N LEU A 536 -32.73 -10.93 -3.48
CA LEU A 536 -33.16 -9.72 -4.21
C LEU A 536 -34.05 -9.99 -5.43
N PHE A 537 -33.95 -11.19 -6.00
CA PHE A 537 -34.54 -11.50 -7.29
C PHE A 537 -35.81 -12.36 -7.19
N GLY A 538 -35.99 -13.09 -6.08
CA GLY A 538 -37.11 -14.01 -5.89
C GLY A 538 -37.18 -15.09 -6.96
N GLY A 539 -38.37 -15.27 -7.54
CA GLY A 539 -38.62 -16.26 -8.59
C GLY A 539 -40.11 -16.64 -8.67
N ARG A 540 -40.43 -17.53 -9.61
CA ARG A 540 -41.71 -18.25 -9.63
C ARG A 540 -41.50 -19.58 -8.93
N ILE A 541 -41.91 -19.66 -7.68
CA ILE A 541 -41.59 -20.77 -6.80
C ILE A 541 -42.69 -21.81 -6.87
N ARG A 542 -42.33 -23.07 -7.11
CA ARG A 542 -43.23 -24.21 -7.06
C ARG A 542 -42.88 -25.09 -5.86
N SER A 543 -43.89 -25.42 -5.06
CA SER A 543 -43.77 -26.41 -3.98
C SER A 543 -43.81 -27.85 -4.51
N PHE A 544 -43.34 -28.80 -3.70
CA PHE A 544 -43.42 -30.24 -4.01
C PHE A 544 -44.87 -30.77 -4.16
N ARG A 545 -45.88 -30.01 -3.69
CA ARG A 545 -47.30 -30.30 -3.90
C ARG A 545 -47.92 -29.55 -5.10
N GLY A 546 -47.11 -28.83 -5.86
CA GLY A 546 -47.52 -28.14 -7.09
C GLY A 546 -48.08 -26.73 -6.91
N LYS A 547 -48.22 -26.20 -5.68
CA LYS A 547 -48.60 -24.79 -5.46
C LYS A 547 -47.50 -23.87 -6.00
N GLU A 548 -47.89 -22.90 -6.83
CA GLU A 548 -46.98 -21.88 -7.38
C GLU A 548 -47.23 -20.49 -6.78
N VAL A 549 -46.16 -19.75 -6.50
CA VAL A 549 -46.20 -18.38 -5.96
C VAL A 549 -45.11 -17.52 -6.61
N GLN A 550 -45.44 -16.28 -6.96
CA GLN A 550 -44.47 -15.29 -7.44
C GLN A 550 -43.87 -14.52 -6.26
N LEU A 551 -42.55 -14.51 -6.13
CA LEU A 551 -41.83 -13.86 -5.01
C LEU A 551 -40.96 -12.66 -5.43
N THR A 552 -41.25 -12.03 -6.56
CA THR A 552 -40.52 -10.81 -6.96
C THR A 552 -40.81 -9.68 -5.97
N GLY A 553 -39.78 -9.17 -5.29
CA GLY A 553 -39.91 -8.12 -4.28
C GLY A 553 -40.57 -8.57 -2.96
N ARG A 554 -40.71 -9.88 -2.74
CA ARG A 554 -41.35 -10.46 -1.55
C ARG A 554 -40.46 -11.53 -0.93
N ASP A 555 -40.55 -11.66 0.39
CA ASP A 555 -40.03 -12.84 1.09
C ASP A 555 -41.13 -13.92 1.14
N PHE A 556 -40.90 -15.05 1.80
CA PHE A 556 -41.89 -16.12 1.88
C PHE A 556 -42.00 -16.77 3.24
N ARG A 557 -43.11 -17.48 3.41
CA ARG A 557 -43.24 -18.55 4.40
C ARG A 557 -43.76 -19.81 3.74
N PHE A 558 -43.36 -20.98 4.25
CA PHE A 558 -43.85 -22.27 3.78
C PHE A 558 -43.97 -23.27 4.93
N LYS A 559 -44.78 -24.30 4.73
CA LYS A 559 -44.85 -25.48 5.60
C LYS A 559 -44.08 -26.62 4.94
N PRO A 560 -42.92 -27.03 5.49
CA PRO A 560 -42.12 -28.11 4.91
C PRO A 560 -42.90 -29.42 4.72
N ASP A 561 -43.77 -29.76 5.67
CA ASP A 561 -44.48 -31.03 5.69
C ASP A 561 -45.71 -31.08 4.77
N THR A 562 -46.41 -29.94 4.58
CA THR A 562 -47.66 -29.87 3.79
C THR A 562 -47.49 -29.24 2.41
N GLY A 563 -46.38 -28.54 2.16
CA GLY A 563 -46.10 -27.90 0.87
C GLY A 563 -46.85 -26.59 0.63
N GLU A 564 -47.59 -26.09 1.62
CA GLU A 564 -48.16 -24.76 1.56
C GLU A 564 -47.05 -23.70 1.50
N ILE A 565 -47.18 -22.71 0.63
CA ILE A 565 -46.26 -21.56 0.49
C ILE A 565 -47.06 -20.28 0.29
N GLU A 566 -46.61 -19.19 0.89
CA GLU A 566 -47.23 -17.87 0.81
C GLU A 566 -46.18 -16.75 0.73
N PRO A 567 -46.44 -15.68 -0.06
CA PRO A 567 -45.60 -14.50 -0.02
C PRO A 567 -45.80 -13.76 1.31
N VAL A 568 -44.73 -13.13 1.81
CA VAL A 568 -44.78 -12.23 2.96
C VAL A 568 -44.02 -10.94 2.66
N SER A 569 -44.18 -9.94 3.53
CA SER A 569 -43.51 -8.65 3.40
C SER A 569 -41.99 -8.81 3.38
N GLY A 570 -41.38 -8.23 2.35
CA GLY A 570 -39.94 -8.17 2.08
C GLY A 570 -39.61 -6.81 1.43
N LEU A 571 -38.47 -6.62 0.77
CA LEU A 571 -37.47 -7.58 0.29
C LEU A 571 -36.26 -7.65 1.24
N SER A 572 -35.81 -8.85 1.61
CA SER A 572 -34.52 -9.06 2.29
C SER A 572 -33.50 -9.59 1.28
N GLN A 573 -32.25 -9.10 1.30
CA GLN A 573 -31.19 -9.70 0.48
C GLN A 573 -30.48 -10.81 1.27
N GLN A 574 -30.04 -10.46 2.47
CA GLN A 574 -29.38 -11.34 3.43
C GLN A 574 -30.12 -11.22 4.75
N GLY A 575 -30.23 -12.31 5.52
CA GLY A 575 -30.85 -12.26 6.85
C GLY A 575 -32.36 -12.03 6.81
N ARG A 576 -33.11 -13.01 7.33
CA ARG A 576 -34.53 -12.88 7.67
C ARG A 576 -34.73 -13.50 9.05
N VAL A 577 -35.11 -12.68 10.02
CA VAL A 577 -35.30 -13.13 11.40
C VAL A 577 -36.58 -12.57 12.00
N ARG A 578 -37.03 -13.20 13.07
CA ARG A 578 -38.20 -12.79 13.83
C ARG A 578 -37.80 -12.60 15.29
N ASP A 579 -38.49 -11.71 15.97
CA ASP A 579 -38.40 -11.62 17.43
C ASP A 579 -39.49 -12.46 18.12
N ASP A 580 -39.47 -12.48 19.46
CA ASP A 580 -40.40 -13.29 20.27
C ASP A 580 -41.86 -12.81 20.17
N TRP A 581 -42.11 -11.63 19.58
CA TRP A 581 -43.45 -11.11 19.31
C TRP A 581 -43.89 -11.34 17.86
N GLY A 582 -43.05 -11.96 17.04
CA GLY A 582 -43.32 -12.22 15.64
C GLY A 582 -43.14 -11.00 14.71
N ASN A 583 -42.43 -9.97 15.15
CA ASN A 583 -42.01 -8.87 14.28
C ASN A 583 -40.92 -9.37 13.32
N GLY A 584 -41.01 -8.97 12.05
CA GLY A 584 -40.07 -9.42 11.02
C GLY A 584 -38.97 -8.42 10.76
N PHE A 585 -37.73 -8.88 10.64
CA PHE A 585 -36.56 -8.06 10.34
C PHE A 585 -35.70 -8.66 9.23
N GLY A 586 -34.97 -7.81 8.51
CA GLY A 586 -34.05 -8.24 7.46
C GLY A 586 -33.03 -7.17 7.10
N CYS A 587 -32.09 -7.49 6.22
CA CYS A 587 -31.04 -6.56 5.81
C CYS A 587 -30.68 -6.68 4.32
N ASP A 588 -29.88 -5.73 3.86
CA ASP A 588 -29.25 -5.75 2.54
C ASP A 588 -27.81 -5.26 2.63
N SER A 589 -27.05 -5.38 1.54
CA SER A 589 -25.61 -5.09 1.53
C SER A 589 -25.24 -3.70 2.05
N GLY A 590 -26.16 -2.72 1.96
CA GLY A 590 -25.96 -1.34 2.41
C GLY A 590 -26.77 -0.93 3.63
N THR A 591 -27.71 -1.76 4.09
CA THR A 591 -28.65 -1.43 5.17
C THR A 591 -28.53 -2.44 6.28
N LEU A 592 -28.08 -1.99 7.46
CA LEU A 592 -27.79 -2.86 8.61
C LEU A 592 -29.01 -3.64 9.10
N ALA A 593 -30.17 -3.00 9.19
CA ALA A 593 -31.41 -3.63 9.62
C ALA A 593 -32.64 -2.86 9.15
N ARG A 594 -33.67 -3.59 8.76
CA ARG A 594 -35.01 -3.10 8.42
C ARG A 594 -36.05 -3.88 9.22
N HIS A 595 -37.10 -3.19 9.62
CA HIS A 595 -38.30 -3.79 10.21
C HIS A 595 -39.41 -3.84 9.16
N TYR A 596 -40.19 -4.93 9.14
CA TYR A 596 -41.35 -5.13 8.27
C TYR A 596 -42.65 -5.05 9.09
N PRO A 597 -43.12 -3.84 9.44
CA PRO A 597 -44.23 -3.65 10.38
C PRO A 597 -45.59 -4.08 9.83
N LEU A 598 -45.74 -4.11 8.50
CA LEU A 598 -46.99 -4.46 7.85
C LEU A 598 -46.94 -5.91 7.39
N VAL A 599 -47.89 -6.72 7.85
CA VAL A 599 -48.05 -8.10 7.37
C VAL A 599 -48.83 -8.09 6.06
N ASP A 600 -48.26 -8.66 5.00
CA ASP A 600 -48.82 -8.62 3.64
C ASP A 600 -50.26 -9.15 3.55
N GLN A 601 -50.60 -10.14 4.39
CA GLN A 601 -51.94 -10.70 4.48
C GLN A 601 -53.01 -9.65 4.84
N TYR A 602 -52.69 -8.65 5.67
CA TYR A 602 -53.64 -7.59 6.01
C TYR A 602 -53.76 -6.55 4.90
N VAL A 603 -52.64 -6.21 4.27
CA VAL A 603 -52.62 -5.29 3.11
C VAL A 603 -53.44 -5.85 1.95
N ALA A 604 -53.34 -7.16 1.70
CA ALA A 604 -54.06 -7.83 0.62
C ALA A 604 -55.59 -7.84 0.79
N ARG A 605 -56.12 -7.59 2.00
CA ARG A 605 -57.57 -7.60 2.26
C ARG A 605 -58.32 -6.43 1.63
N ASN A 606 -57.66 -5.30 1.38
CA ASN A 606 -58.28 -4.14 0.74
C ASN A 606 -57.43 -3.62 -0.42
N ARG A 607 -57.77 -4.08 -1.63
CA ARG A 607 -57.06 -3.73 -2.87
C ARG A 607 -57.23 -2.27 -3.30
N HIS A 608 -58.13 -1.52 -2.67
CA HIS A 608 -58.40 -0.12 -2.99
C HIS A 608 -57.61 0.87 -2.14
N VAL A 609 -56.87 0.40 -1.13
CA VAL A 609 -56.05 1.25 -0.26
C VAL A 609 -54.59 1.09 -0.63
N ALA A 610 -53.92 2.20 -0.92
CA ALA A 610 -52.47 2.22 -1.08
C ALA A 610 -51.79 2.01 0.28
N PRO A 611 -51.01 0.93 0.48
CA PRO A 611 -50.34 0.69 1.75
C PRO A 611 -49.18 1.69 1.97
N PRO A 612 -48.83 1.98 3.23
CA PRO A 612 -47.55 2.61 3.54
C PRO A 612 -46.36 1.74 3.07
N PRO A 613 -45.12 2.27 3.10
CA PRO A 613 -43.93 1.47 2.81
C PRO A 613 -43.89 0.17 3.63
N ALA A 614 -43.61 -0.95 2.95
CA ALA A 614 -43.61 -2.28 3.56
C ALA A 614 -42.44 -2.52 4.54
N SER A 615 -41.46 -1.63 4.57
CA SER A 615 -40.30 -1.71 5.46
C SER A 615 -39.86 -0.33 5.96
N VAL A 616 -39.24 -0.32 7.13
CA VAL A 616 -38.66 0.86 7.77
C VAL A 616 -37.21 0.54 8.14
N SER A 617 -36.27 1.42 7.79
CA SER A 617 -34.87 1.29 8.25
C SER A 617 -34.80 1.54 9.75
N LEU A 618 -34.15 0.66 10.50
CA LEU A 618 -33.96 0.85 11.95
C LEU A 618 -32.79 1.80 12.25
N ALA A 619 -31.78 1.84 11.38
CA ALA A 619 -30.67 2.76 11.49
C ALA A 619 -31.00 4.09 10.81
N ARG A 620 -30.74 5.22 11.50
CA ARG A 620 -30.82 6.58 10.92
C ARG A 620 -29.76 6.81 9.85
N ASP A 621 -28.58 6.23 10.04
CA ASP A 621 -27.46 6.17 9.09
C ASP A 621 -26.75 4.82 9.26
N SER A 622 -26.37 4.18 8.16
CA SER A 622 -25.61 2.92 8.14
C SER A 622 -24.11 3.17 8.34
N ARG A 623 -23.72 3.99 9.32
CA ARG A 623 -22.32 4.33 9.54
C ARG A 623 -21.62 3.29 10.41
N LEU A 624 -20.45 2.83 9.97
CA LEU A 624 -19.55 1.96 10.71
C LEU A 624 -18.43 2.77 11.38
N PHE A 625 -18.05 2.36 12.59
CA PHE A 625 -16.98 3.00 13.38
C PHE A 625 -15.82 2.01 13.57
N PRO A 626 -14.86 1.96 12.63
CA PRO A 626 -13.75 1.02 12.72
C PRO A 626 -12.82 1.36 13.88
N VAL A 627 -12.30 0.34 14.56
CA VAL A 627 -11.39 0.47 15.71
C VAL A 627 -9.96 0.86 15.30
N GLY A 628 -9.65 0.81 13.99
CA GLY A 628 -8.34 1.17 13.45
C GLY A 628 -8.39 1.38 11.93
N ASP A 629 -7.22 1.40 11.29
CA ASP A 629 -7.10 1.62 9.85
C ASP A 629 -7.79 0.52 9.05
N LEU A 630 -8.66 0.93 8.11
CA LEU A 630 -9.33 0.01 7.21
C LEU A 630 -8.38 -0.43 6.10
N GLN A 631 -8.30 -1.74 5.89
CA GLN A 631 -7.75 -2.27 4.64
C GLN A 631 -8.81 -2.17 3.56
N LEU A 632 -8.54 -1.34 2.55
CA LEU A 632 -9.43 -1.16 1.41
C LEU A 632 -8.95 -2.02 0.25
N PHE A 633 -9.82 -2.89 -0.21
CA PHE A 633 -9.64 -3.66 -1.44
C PHE A 633 -10.25 -2.91 -2.62
N LYS A 634 -9.97 -3.34 -3.84
CA LYS A 634 -10.49 -2.72 -5.08
C LYS A 634 -12.03 -2.58 -5.10
N LEU A 635 -12.75 -3.50 -4.42
CA LEU A 635 -14.22 -3.50 -4.32
C LEU A 635 -14.74 -2.93 -2.98
N SER A 636 -13.85 -2.45 -2.11
CA SER A 636 -14.28 -1.75 -0.89
C SER A 636 -14.95 -0.44 -1.29
N GLY A 637 -16.20 -0.26 -0.86
CA GLY A 637 -16.90 1.02 -1.00
C GLY A 637 -16.30 2.09 -0.07
N PRO A 638 -16.96 3.25 0.05
CA PRO A 638 -16.50 4.35 0.89
C PRO A 638 -16.21 3.88 2.33
N PRO A 639 -15.09 4.31 2.94
CA PRO A 639 -14.78 4.00 4.33
C PRO A 639 -15.93 4.35 5.28
N GLY A 640 -16.18 3.48 6.25
CA GLY A 640 -17.21 3.70 7.27
C GLY A 640 -18.64 3.44 6.80
N ARG A 641 -18.85 2.74 5.68
CA ARG A 641 -20.17 2.24 5.25
C ARG A 641 -20.16 0.73 5.02
N PRO A 642 -21.26 0.01 5.31
CA PRO A 642 -21.38 -1.39 4.97
C PRO A 642 -21.48 -1.56 3.46
N THR A 643 -20.81 -2.57 2.95
CA THR A 643 -20.87 -2.97 1.54
C THR A 643 -21.22 -4.44 1.35
N ALA A 644 -21.37 -5.18 2.46
CA ALA A 644 -21.64 -6.60 2.53
C ALA A 644 -22.17 -6.95 3.93
N VAL A 645 -23.35 -6.46 4.31
CA VAL A 645 -24.04 -6.97 5.51
C VAL A 645 -24.50 -8.40 5.21
N CYS A 646 -24.11 -9.36 6.06
CA CYS A 646 -24.28 -10.79 5.79
C CYS A 646 -25.33 -11.49 6.67
N GLY A 647 -26.11 -10.75 7.47
CA GLY A 647 -27.15 -11.34 8.32
C GLY A 647 -27.57 -10.44 9.47
N LEU A 648 -28.62 -10.86 10.16
CA LEU A 648 -29.15 -10.23 11.37
C LEU A 648 -29.48 -11.33 12.37
N GLY A 649 -29.22 -11.10 13.65
CA GLY A 649 -29.73 -11.89 14.76
C GLY A 649 -30.43 -10.97 15.75
N VAL A 650 -31.61 -11.34 16.22
CA VAL A 650 -32.26 -10.65 17.34
C VAL A 650 -31.85 -11.38 18.61
N TYR A 651 -31.12 -10.69 19.48
CA TYR A 651 -30.72 -11.21 20.78
C TYR A 651 -31.34 -10.32 21.86
N ARG A 652 -31.99 -10.93 22.84
CA ARG A 652 -32.59 -10.24 23.98
C ARG A 652 -31.97 -10.74 25.26
N ASP A 653 -31.18 -9.87 25.86
CA ASP A 653 -30.66 -10.02 27.20
C ASP A 653 -30.42 -8.62 27.77
N GLU A 654 -30.40 -8.50 29.09
CA GLU A 654 -30.02 -7.26 29.80
C GLU A 654 -28.52 -6.94 29.63
N LEU A 655 -27.70 -7.91 29.18
CA LEU A 655 -26.24 -7.75 28.98
C LEU A 655 -25.84 -7.12 27.65
N LEU A 656 -26.63 -7.33 26.59
CA LEU A 656 -26.32 -6.88 25.21
C LEU A 656 -27.22 -5.72 24.74
N GLY A 657 -28.20 -5.31 25.54
CA GLY A 657 -29.03 -4.14 25.28
C GLY A 657 -30.00 -3.81 26.42
N PRO A 658 -30.59 -2.61 26.41
CA PRO A 658 -31.24 -2.04 25.24
C PRO A 658 -30.29 -1.64 24.11
#